data_AF-A0A7G8UMA9-F1
#
_entry.id   AF-A0A7G8UMA9-F1
#
_cell.length_a   1.000
_cell.length_b   1.000
_cell.length_c   1.000
_cell.angle_alpha   90.00
_cell.angle_beta   90.00
_cell.angle_gamma   90.00
#
_symmetry.space_group_name_H-M   'P 1'
#
loop_
_entity.id
_entity.type
_entity.pdbx_description
1 polymer ?
#
loop_
_entity_poly.entity_id
_entity_poly.type
_entity_poly.pdbx_seq_one_letter_code
_entity_poly.pdbx_strand_id
1 'polypeptide(L)'
;MEHLKGSHDLSLSDWGPYSKKYIGISHVADRQKGVRFDLSVIPGFYRRKVDVPNVMWESGYHPWEASPDLSYISHRHELQWKDEVYCDISFSKLTDKSRLIRCEAVNSTERTQNLVLHLISSIHFPQVLSHGETLNEYTREGTDRAVWVDALDYEDLLYSRTRPTDNLVYDGWFRGEARGHGFVCGSGLAKGFGADRGDRVSYRIPGENVPNDAWLVFRYRVAPGKTAQFKLKGSMQSELEFTGGSGFELLKLQVLGYSSGDLVVELVSNGEIELELDGIALVPADQLNELEFVPVTWNPTPEIMEGPCKQSIVLKYSNSSNYYGLKWLSADFQVRQFITAELDRFMRHTVHHHAQTVLKGEGAGHFTDIYIRPITIQAHSTAVLYGMVCEGSSYEEAAKHLADFNHPEFLLDRLYEAAHSRKADLLSNSAGSQYVFSQERMAATLLMNVVYPVYVKRSYIKHSTPGRWWDSLYTWDSGFIGLGYAELDLERAIESLNAYVTEPGDPHAAFIHHGSPVPVQMYLYQELWNRTQSRELLRFFYPRLRQYYLFMIGRLGSSTIGRLSSGLLNTWDYFYNSGGWDDYPPQQYIHDKGICRKTAPTVTTSHCIRAAKILRMAALELGRLEDDLDGYDQDIASMTSAIQAYTWDEESGYFGYLLHDEQGNPLDILRHESGANFNMGIDGIAPLVAGICSEHQTSRIMSHMFDEQRLWTPIGISSVDQTAPYFKGDGYWNGAVWMPHQWFLWKTMLDLGEAGKARKIADTALALWKRETEDTYHCFEHFIVQSGKGAGWHQFGGLSSPVLNWFSAYYRPGRLTVGFNTWVSFCSFEDDNRTCRALLRNNSSKGFNVIATMNPGSRYRAICNGQAVDVKRVTAGTLELTLHSIAEEEWYELMIESMDLP
;
A
#
# COMPACT_ATOMS: atom_id res chain seq x y z
N MET A 1 -6.20 -14.41 -14.89
CA MET A 1 -6.17 -14.10 -13.44
C MET A 1 -5.74 -15.25 -12.54
N GLU A 2 -5.34 -16.42 -13.06
CA GLU A 2 -4.93 -17.57 -12.20
C GLU A 2 -3.72 -17.24 -11.32
N HIS A 3 -2.77 -16.44 -11.84
CA HIS A 3 -1.55 -16.03 -11.14
C HIS A 3 -1.80 -15.19 -9.87
N LEU A 4 -3.01 -14.64 -9.72
CA LEU A 4 -3.41 -13.82 -8.58
C LEU A 4 -3.94 -14.66 -7.39
N LYS A 5 -4.36 -15.91 -7.63
CA LYS A 5 -4.99 -16.74 -6.59
C LYS A 5 -4.01 -17.06 -5.47
N GLY A 6 -4.44 -16.82 -4.23
CA GLY A 6 -3.64 -17.09 -3.04
C GLY A 6 -2.36 -16.24 -2.90
N SER A 7 -2.15 -15.24 -3.78
CA SER A 7 -1.00 -14.35 -3.73
C SER A 7 -1.40 -12.96 -3.25
N HIS A 8 -0.61 -12.40 -2.34
CA HIS A 8 -0.67 -10.99 -1.95
C HIS A 8 0.58 -10.21 -2.42
N ASP A 9 1.48 -10.88 -3.16
CA ASP A 9 2.73 -10.31 -3.66
C ASP A 9 2.56 -9.62 -5.02
N LEU A 10 3.47 -8.70 -5.32
CA LEU A 10 3.56 -8.00 -6.59
C LEU A 10 4.48 -8.78 -7.55
N SER A 11 4.13 -8.91 -8.84
CA SER A 11 4.94 -9.61 -9.85
C SER A 11 6.15 -8.81 -10.35
N LEU A 12 6.74 -8.01 -9.48
CA LEU A 12 7.97 -7.27 -9.74
C LEU A 12 9.21 -8.18 -9.70
N SER A 13 10.29 -7.76 -10.36
CA SER A 13 11.59 -8.47 -10.29
C SER A 13 12.10 -8.59 -8.84
N ASP A 14 12.92 -9.59 -8.54
CA ASP A 14 13.60 -9.68 -7.23
C ASP A 14 14.56 -8.52 -7.00
N TRP A 15 14.98 -7.81 -8.06
CA TRP A 15 15.69 -6.54 -7.98
C TRP A 15 14.74 -5.35 -8.12
N GLY A 16 14.80 -4.41 -7.18
CA GLY A 16 14.01 -3.18 -7.18
C GLY A 16 14.36 -2.29 -5.99
N PRO A 17 13.76 -1.10 -5.81
CA PRO A 17 14.11 -0.19 -4.73
C PRO A 17 13.43 -0.61 -3.43
N TYR A 18 13.73 -1.79 -2.88
CA TYR A 18 12.96 -2.36 -1.77
C TYR A 18 13.43 -1.97 -0.37
N SER A 19 14.45 -1.11 -0.28
CA SER A 19 15.05 -0.75 1.01
C SER A 19 14.08 -0.04 1.94
N LYS A 20 14.24 -0.33 3.23
CA LYS A 20 13.55 0.31 4.36
C LYS A 20 14.46 1.24 5.16
N LYS A 21 15.70 1.49 4.69
CA LYS A 21 16.67 2.35 5.39
C LYS A 21 17.31 3.40 4.48
N TYR A 22 18.01 2.96 3.44
CA TYR A 22 18.77 3.85 2.56
C TYR A 22 18.40 3.58 1.11
N ILE A 23 18.02 4.61 0.37
CA ILE A 23 17.56 4.43 -1.01
C ILE A 23 18.67 3.89 -1.89
N GLY A 24 18.29 3.17 -2.95
CA GLY A 24 19.21 2.50 -3.85
C GLY A 24 18.49 1.39 -4.58
N ILE A 25 19.21 0.31 -4.84
CA ILE A 25 18.64 -0.92 -5.39
C ILE A 25 18.83 -2.08 -4.43
N SER A 26 17.81 -2.90 -4.30
CA SER A 26 17.74 -4.06 -3.42
C SER A 26 17.55 -5.33 -4.22
N HIS A 27 17.90 -6.46 -3.62
CA HIS A 27 17.59 -7.81 -4.08
C HIS A 27 16.87 -8.62 -3.00
N VAL A 28 15.78 -9.31 -3.36
CA VAL A 28 15.12 -10.30 -2.49
C VAL A 28 16.05 -11.51 -2.35
N ALA A 29 16.77 -11.57 -1.24
CA ALA A 29 17.84 -12.55 -1.03
C ALA A 29 17.31 -13.93 -0.61
N ASP A 30 16.23 -13.95 0.18
CA ASP A 30 15.51 -15.16 0.56
C ASP A 30 14.04 -14.78 0.81
N ARG A 31 13.15 -15.28 -0.05
CA ARG A 31 11.72 -14.97 0.00
C ARG A 31 11.03 -15.57 1.22
N GLN A 32 11.43 -16.77 1.62
CA GLN A 32 10.81 -17.50 2.73
C GLN A 32 11.19 -16.88 4.07
N LYS A 33 12.43 -16.39 4.17
CA LYS A 33 12.96 -15.80 5.41
C LYS A 33 12.83 -14.29 5.48
N GLY A 34 12.40 -13.60 4.43
CA GLY A 34 12.31 -12.14 4.45
C GLY A 34 13.68 -11.44 4.40
N VAL A 35 14.70 -12.08 3.81
CA VAL A 35 16.06 -11.53 3.77
C VAL A 35 16.23 -10.66 2.53
N ARG A 36 16.85 -9.48 2.69
CA ARG A 36 17.04 -8.50 1.62
C ARG A 36 18.49 -8.03 1.57
N PHE A 37 19.08 -7.99 0.38
CA PHE A 37 20.35 -7.31 0.12
C PHE A 37 20.06 -5.89 -0.40
N ASP A 38 20.80 -4.90 0.06
CA ASP A 38 20.69 -3.50 -0.37
C ASP A 38 22.03 -3.01 -0.93
N LEU A 39 21.96 -2.16 -1.95
CA LEU A 39 23.05 -1.35 -2.47
C LEU A 39 22.59 0.11 -2.63
N SER A 40 23.11 0.99 -1.79
CA SER A 40 22.93 2.43 -1.91
C SER A 40 24.12 3.07 -2.60
N VAL A 41 23.87 4.07 -3.44
CA VAL A 41 24.93 4.90 -4.02
C VAL A 41 24.82 6.30 -3.41
N ILE A 42 25.87 6.74 -2.73
CA ILE A 42 25.85 7.97 -1.92
C ILE A 42 26.88 8.95 -2.47
N PRO A 43 26.45 10.03 -3.15
CA PRO A 43 27.34 11.09 -3.57
C PRO A 43 27.61 12.05 -2.41
N GLY A 44 28.74 12.75 -2.46
CA GLY A 44 29.07 13.79 -1.50
C GLY A 44 30.22 14.66 -1.96
N PHE A 45 30.61 15.62 -1.13
CA PHE A 45 31.83 16.39 -1.36
C PHE A 45 33.04 15.66 -0.76
N TYR A 46 34.10 15.55 -1.54
CA TYR A 46 35.32 14.87 -1.09
C TYR A 46 35.88 15.52 0.19
N ARG A 47 36.02 14.72 1.26
CA ARG A 47 36.44 15.13 2.60
C ARG A 47 35.57 16.23 3.25
N ARG A 48 34.32 16.37 2.84
CA ARG A 48 33.36 17.37 3.31
C ARG A 48 31.99 16.72 3.57
N LYS A 49 30.89 17.41 3.27
CA LYS A 49 29.52 16.92 3.49
C LYS A 49 29.26 15.65 2.67
N VAL A 50 28.75 14.62 3.33
CA VAL A 50 28.09 13.45 2.72
C VAL A 50 26.70 13.38 3.31
N ASP A 51 25.68 13.18 2.47
CA ASP A 51 24.30 13.03 2.92
C ASP A 51 23.79 11.63 2.57
N VAL A 52 23.60 10.80 3.60
CA VAL A 52 23.13 9.42 3.42
C VAL A 52 21.64 9.46 3.13
N PRO A 53 21.16 8.84 2.03
CA PRO A 53 19.81 9.02 1.53
C PRO A 53 18.81 8.16 2.31
N ASN A 54 18.53 8.58 3.54
CA ASN A 54 17.65 7.86 4.45
C ASN A 54 16.19 8.01 4.03
N VAL A 55 15.47 6.88 3.95
CA VAL A 55 14.08 6.82 3.51
C VAL A 55 13.05 7.09 4.62
N MET A 56 13.52 7.33 5.84
CA MET A 56 12.73 7.50 7.07
C MET A 56 12.60 8.96 7.51
N TRP A 57 13.23 9.89 6.79
CA TRP A 57 13.06 11.33 6.97
C TRP A 57 13.54 12.06 5.72
N GLU A 58 13.29 13.36 5.66
CA GLU A 58 13.75 14.19 4.55
C GLU A 58 15.29 14.23 4.51
N SER A 59 15.84 13.69 3.42
CA SER A 59 17.26 13.72 3.10
C SER A 59 17.42 14.19 1.66
N GLY A 60 18.63 14.59 1.25
CA GLY A 60 18.88 15.21 -0.06
C GLY A 60 18.74 14.31 -1.29
N TYR A 61 17.78 13.36 -1.31
CA TYR A 61 17.43 12.59 -2.49
C TYR A 61 15.96 12.74 -2.86
N HIS A 62 15.68 12.61 -4.16
CA HIS A 62 14.33 12.69 -4.72
C HIS A 62 14.10 11.53 -5.70
N PRO A 63 12.98 10.78 -5.57
CA PRO A 63 12.45 9.95 -6.64
C PRO A 63 12.39 10.75 -7.95
N TRP A 64 13.14 10.32 -8.96
CA TRP A 64 13.25 11.08 -10.21
C TRP A 64 12.42 10.43 -11.30
N GLU A 65 12.79 9.25 -11.78
CA GLU A 65 12.05 8.54 -12.84
C GLU A 65 12.04 7.04 -12.57
N ALA A 66 10.99 6.35 -13.01
CA ALA A 66 10.90 4.90 -12.92
C ALA A 66 10.09 4.31 -14.08
N SER A 67 10.45 3.11 -14.53
CA SER A 67 9.59 2.26 -15.34
C SER A 67 8.59 1.52 -14.45
N PRO A 68 7.36 1.21 -14.93
CA PRO A 68 6.38 0.53 -14.09
C PRO A 68 6.80 -0.86 -13.59
N ASP A 69 7.61 -1.58 -14.40
CA ASP A 69 8.19 -2.89 -14.09
C ASP A 69 9.49 -2.82 -13.26
N LEU A 70 9.95 -1.60 -12.92
CA LEU A 70 11.20 -1.32 -12.20
C LEU A 70 12.47 -1.82 -12.90
N SER A 71 12.41 -2.11 -14.21
CA SER A 71 13.60 -2.37 -15.03
C SER A 71 14.49 -1.14 -15.21
N TYR A 72 13.96 0.05 -14.94
CA TYR A 72 14.69 1.32 -14.84
C TYR A 72 14.17 2.11 -13.63
N ILE A 73 15.08 2.61 -12.81
CA ILE A 73 14.78 3.56 -11.72
C ILE A 73 15.89 4.61 -11.63
N SER A 74 15.55 5.81 -11.20
CA SER A 74 16.53 6.87 -10.94
C SER A 74 16.14 7.78 -9.79
N HIS A 75 17.16 8.31 -9.13
CA HIS A 75 17.04 9.26 -8.03
C HIS A 75 17.96 10.44 -8.29
N ARG A 76 17.48 11.65 -8.00
CA ARG A 76 18.32 12.85 -7.96
C ARG A 76 18.83 13.04 -6.55
N HIS A 77 20.14 13.14 -6.37
CA HIS A 77 20.77 13.49 -5.11
C HIS A 77 21.27 14.94 -5.16
N GLU A 78 20.63 15.82 -4.39
CA GLU A 78 20.96 17.23 -4.29
C GLU A 78 22.13 17.46 -3.31
N LEU A 79 23.26 17.97 -3.81
CA LEU A 79 24.45 18.25 -2.98
C LEU A 79 24.54 19.73 -2.57
N GLN A 80 24.17 20.62 -3.49
CA GLN A 80 23.92 22.05 -3.28
C GLN A 80 22.51 22.38 -3.75
N TRP A 81 21.95 23.49 -3.26
CA TRP A 81 20.56 23.87 -3.48
C TRP A 81 20.14 23.71 -4.95
N LYS A 82 19.04 22.99 -5.17
CA LYS A 82 18.46 22.75 -6.49
C LYS A 82 19.47 22.15 -7.47
N ASP A 83 19.50 22.67 -8.69
CA ASP A 83 20.27 22.12 -9.79
C ASP A 83 21.69 22.72 -9.87
N GLU A 84 22.20 23.30 -8.77
CA GLU A 84 23.57 23.85 -8.71
C GLU A 84 24.63 22.75 -8.75
N VAL A 85 24.53 21.76 -7.86
CA VAL A 85 25.39 20.57 -7.85
C VAL A 85 24.56 19.38 -7.38
N TYR A 86 24.42 18.38 -8.24
CA TYR A 86 23.64 17.18 -7.96
C TYR A 86 24.26 15.95 -8.64
N CYS A 87 23.78 14.77 -8.27
CA CYS A 87 24.09 13.53 -8.98
C CYS A 87 22.80 12.75 -9.24
N ASP A 88 22.50 12.50 -10.50
CA ASP A 88 21.41 11.61 -10.90
C ASP A 88 21.96 10.18 -10.93
N ILE A 89 21.36 9.30 -10.13
CA ILE A 89 21.79 7.91 -9.97
C ILE A 89 20.70 7.04 -10.53
N SER A 90 21.04 6.24 -11.53
CA SER A 90 20.10 5.31 -12.17
C SER A 90 20.57 3.87 -12.10
N PHE A 91 19.59 2.97 -12.03
CA PHE A 91 19.77 1.54 -12.09
C PHE A 91 18.98 0.99 -13.27
N SER A 92 19.66 0.31 -14.19
CA SER A 92 19.05 -0.25 -15.41
C SER A 92 19.22 -1.76 -15.46
N LYS A 93 18.16 -2.50 -15.79
CA LYS A 93 18.21 -3.95 -16.01
C LYS A 93 19.17 -4.29 -17.15
N LEU A 94 20.19 -5.10 -16.84
CA LEU A 94 21.06 -5.73 -17.84
C LEU A 94 20.58 -7.15 -18.13
N THR A 95 20.38 -7.92 -17.06
CA THR A 95 19.78 -9.27 -17.08
C THR A 95 18.81 -9.39 -15.90
N ASP A 96 18.20 -10.55 -15.69
CA ASP A 96 17.42 -10.79 -14.47
C ASP A 96 18.29 -10.75 -13.20
N LYS A 97 19.59 -11.01 -13.34
CA LYS A 97 20.56 -11.13 -12.24
C LYS A 97 21.46 -9.92 -12.03
N SER A 98 21.43 -8.93 -12.92
CA SER A 98 22.36 -7.79 -12.87
C SER A 98 21.76 -6.44 -13.25
N ARG A 99 22.34 -5.38 -12.69
CA ARG A 99 21.90 -3.99 -12.84
C ARG A 99 23.09 -3.10 -13.17
N LEU A 100 22.98 -2.33 -14.25
CA LEU A 100 23.87 -1.23 -14.58
C LEU A 100 23.61 -0.08 -13.60
N ILE A 101 24.69 0.48 -13.06
CA ILE A 101 24.68 1.68 -12.23
C ILE A 101 25.27 2.81 -13.07
N ARG A 102 24.52 3.88 -13.29
CA ARG A 102 25.02 5.11 -13.95
C ARG A 102 24.83 6.28 -13.02
N CYS A 103 25.91 7.00 -12.74
CA CYS A 103 25.94 8.15 -11.85
C CYS A 103 26.36 9.38 -12.67
N GLU A 104 25.42 10.28 -12.93
CA GLU A 104 25.64 11.51 -13.68
C GLU A 104 25.75 12.67 -12.71
N ALA A 105 26.98 13.09 -12.44
CA ALA A 105 27.27 14.19 -11.53
C ALA A 105 27.41 15.50 -12.31
N VAL A 106 26.59 16.49 -11.94
CA VAL A 106 26.47 17.78 -12.64
C VAL A 106 26.96 18.90 -11.75
N ASN A 107 27.73 19.81 -12.33
CA ASN A 107 28.17 21.05 -11.69
C ASN A 107 27.78 22.25 -12.55
N SER A 108 26.72 22.93 -12.17
CA SER A 108 26.21 24.15 -12.81
C SER A 108 26.83 25.43 -12.20
N THR A 109 27.79 25.29 -11.28
CA THR A 109 28.43 26.42 -10.61
C THR A 109 29.66 26.93 -11.37
N GLU A 110 30.09 28.15 -11.05
CA GLU A 110 31.28 28.81 -11.62
C GLU A 110 32.63 28.21 -11.16
N ARG A 111 32.61 27.23 -10.25
CA ARG A 111 33.83 26.68 -9.64
C ARG A 111 33.92 25.19 -9.85
N THR A 112 35.13 24.70 -10.06
CA THR A 112 35.42 23.26 -10.03
C THR A 112 35.00 22.66 -8.69
N GLN A 113 34.30 21.53 -8.72
CA GLN A 113 33.89 20.77 -7.55
C GLN A 113 34.71 19.48 -7.42
N ASN A 114 34.95 19.05 -6.18
CA ASN A 114 35.54 17.76 -5.87
C ASN A 114 34.49 16.92 -5.15
N LEU A 115 33.91 15.96 -5.88
CA LEU A 115 32.91 15.05 -5.38
C LEU A 115 33.53 13.71 -4.98
N VAL A 116 32.68 12.89 -4.38
CA VAL A 116 32.99 11.54 -3.97
C VAL A 116 31.75 10.67 -4.12
N LEU A 117 31.96 9.38 -4.38
CA LEU A 117 30.87 8.42 -4.55
C LEU A 117 31.14 7.18 -3.70
N HIS A 118 30.12 6.76 -2.97
CA HIS A 118 30.16 5.55 -2.14
C HIS A 118 29.15 4.55 -2.69
N LEU A 119 29.59 3.35 -3.07
CA LEU A 119 28.68 2.23 -3.34
C LEU A 119 28.66 1.38 -2.07
N ILE A 120 27.57 1.46 -1.32
CA ILE A 120 27.45 0.89 0.01
C ILE A 120 26.46 -0.27 0.01
N SER A 121 26.94 -1.46 0.31
CA SER A 121 26.11 -2.67 0.35
C SER A 121 25.91 -3.23 1.75
N SER A 122 24.72 -3.74 2.04
CA SER A 122 24.33 -4.35 3.32
C SER A 122 23.31 -5.48 3.13
N ILE A 123 23.16 -6.31 4.16
CA ILE A 123 22.09 -7.31 4.23
C ILE A 123 21.17 -6.99 5.41
N HIS A 124 19.86 -7.23 5.23
CA HIS A 124 18.80 -6.94 6.18
C HIS A 124 17.94 -8.17 6.41
N PHE A 125 17.52 -8.35 7.66
CA PHE A 125 16.81 -9.52 8.17
C PHE A 125 15.36 -9.15 8.50
N PRO A 126 14.44 -10.13 8.57
CA PRO A 126 13.04 -9.87 8.92
C PRO A 126 12.93 -9.22 10.30
N GLN A 127 11.96 -8.34 10.46
CA GLN A 127 11.64 -7.70 11.74
C GLN A 127 10.36 -8.29 12.33
N VAL A 128 10.17 -8.14 13.64
CA VAL A 128 8.93 -8.57 14.32
C VAL A 128 7.75 -7.72 13.83
N LEU A 129 7.95 -6.40 13.83
CA LEU A 129 7.04 -5.37 13.35
C LEU A 129 7.82 -4.37 12.48
N SER A 130 7.11 -3.57 11.69
CA SER A 130 7.64 -2.38 11.04
C SER A 130 8.50 -1.54 11.99
N HIS A 131 9.72 -1.20 11.57
CA HIS A 131 10.72 -0.45 12.35
C HIS A 131 11.12 -1.08 13.69
N GLY A 132 10.76 -2.34 13.90
CA GLY A 132 11.05 -3.08 15.13
C GLY A 132 12.44 -3.73 15.12
N GLU A 133 12.67 -4.52 16.15
CA GLU A 133 13.87 -5.36 16.26
C GLU A 133 13.87 -6.46 15.21
N THR A 134 15.08 -6.90 14.82
CA THR A 134 15.26 -8.11 14.02
C THR A 134 14.61 -9.29 14.73
N LEU A 135 13.81 -10.05 14.00
CA LEU A 135 13.13 -11.23 14.50
C LEU A 135 14.15 -12.32 14.87
N ASN A 136 14.13 -12.77 16.13
CA ASN A 136 14.99 -13.87 16.59
C ASN A 136 14.21 -15.18 16.46
N GLU A 137 14.26 -15.79 15.28
CA GLU A 137 13.62 -17.06 14.98
C GLU A 137 14.45 -18.25 15.50
N TYR A 138 13.79 -19.40 15.66
CA TYR A 138 14.43 -20.66 16.02
C TYR A 138 14.25 -21.67 14.88
N THR A 139 15.15 -22.65 14.83
CA THR A 139 15.02 -23.82 13.97
C THR A 139 15.10 -25.09 14.81
N ARG A 140 14.55 -26.17 14.28
CA ARG A 140 14.63 -27.50 14.86
C ARG A 140 15.85 -28.25 14.33
N GLU A 141 16.58 -28.91 15.21
CA GLU A 141 17.75 -29.74 14.87
C GLU A 141 17.68 -31.13 15.53
N GLY A 142 18.64 -31.99 15.17
CA GLY A 142 18.89 -33.28 15.82
C GLY A 142 17.89 -34.41 15.53
N THR A 143 16.85 -34.17 14.72
CA THR A 143 15.80 -35.18 14.47
C THR A 143 15.39 -35.23 13.00
N ASP A 144 16.01 -36.11 12.23
CA ASP A 144 15.77 -36.31 10.80
C ASP A 144 14.45 -37.05 10.49
N ARG A 145 13.92 -37.84 11.44
CA ARG A 145 12.62 -38.55 11.29
C ARG A 145 11.46 -37.88 12.03
N ALA A 146 11.68 -36.73 12.67
CA ALA A 146 10.60 -36.02 13.33
C ALA A 146 9.79 -35.16 12.35
N VAL A 147 8.47 -35.19 12.52
CA VAL A 147 7.54 -34.33 11.78
C VAL A 147 7.18 -33.13 12.64
N TRP A 148 7.27 -31.94 12.06
CA TRP A 148 6.88 -30.69 12.70
C TRP A 148 5.53 -30.23 12.16
N VAL A 149 4.61 -29.93 13.06
CA VAL A 149 3.32 -29.30 12.76
C VAL A 149 3.36 -27.92 13.40
N ASP A 150 3.35 -26.87 12.58
CA ASP A 150 3.28 -25.49 13.06
C ASP A 150 1.94 -25.27 13.77
N ALA A 151 1.95 -24.53 14.89
CA ALA A 151 0.71 -24.26 15.63
C ALA A 151 -0.35 -23.50 14.80
N LEU A 152 0.05 -22.85 13.70
CA LEU A 152 -0.83 -22.16 12.77
C LEU A 152 -1.33 -23.06 11.62
N ASP A 153 -0.86 -24.31 11.51
CA ASP A 153 -1.37 -25.32 10.57
C ASP A 153 -2.60 -26.07 11.13
N TYR A 154 -3.41 -25.41 11.96
CA TYR A 154 -4.61 -26.00 12.55
C TYR A 154 -5.71 -26.25 11.49
N GLU A 155 -6.53 -27.28 11.71
CA GLU A 155 -7.74 -27.57 10.93
C GLU A 155 -8.90 -26.64 11.36
N ASP A 156 -9.07 -26.42 12.67
CA ASP A 156 -10.03 -25.48 13.25
C ASP A 156 -9.43 -24.79 14.48
N LEU A 157 -9.85 -23.56 14.71
CA LEU A 157 -9.52 -22.77 15.90
C LEU A 157 -10.80 -22.05 16.34
N LEU A 158 -11.26 -22.25 17.56
CA LEU A 158 -12.44 -21.58 18.07
C LEU A 158 -12.11 -20.93 19.41
N TYR A 159 -12.29 -19.61 19.47
CA TYR A 159 -12.40 -18.90 20.73
C TYR A 159 -13.83 -19.05 21.24
N SER A 160 -13.96 -19.43 22.51
CA SER A 160 -15.25 -19.59 23.18
C SER A 160 -16.03 -18.27 23.29
N ARG A 161 -15.31 -17.14 23.29
CA ARG A 161 -15.86 -15.79 23.16
C ARG A 161 -15.57 -15.22 21.77
N THR A 162 -16.62 -14.91 21.02
CA THR A 162 -16.50 -14.23 19.73
C THR A 162 -15.92 -12.83 19.89
N ARG A 163 -14.96 -12.49 19.02
CA ARG A 163 -14.28 -11.19 18.97
C ARG A 163 -14.56 -10.52 17.63
N PRO A 164 -14.63 -9.18 17.56
CA PRO A 164 -14.87 -8.47 16.29
C PRO A 164 -13.91 -8.89 15.17
N THR A 165 -12.68 -9.25 15.51
CA THR A 165 -11.58 -9.59 14.60
C THR A 165 -11.46 -11.07 14.25
N ASP A 166 -12.35 -11.95 14.68
CA ASP A 166 -12.23 -13.40 14.41
C ASP A 166 -12.24 -13.72 12.91
N ASN A 167 -12.93 -12.92 12.09
CA ASN A 167 -12.93 -13.02 10.64
C ASN A 167 -12.36 -11.77 9.94
N LEU A 168 -11.64 -10.92 10.68
CA LEU A 168 -10.90 -9.78 10.13
C LEU A 168 -9.68 -9.48 11.00
N VAL A 169 -8.71 -10.39 10.93
CA VAL A 169 -7.45 -10.22 11.67
C VAL A 169 -6.62 -9.11 11.03
N TYR A 170 -6.08 -8.23 11.87
CA TYR A 170 -5.24 -7.11 11.45
C TYR A 170 -3.99 -7.60 10.69
N ASP A 171 -3.53 -6.83 9.71
CA ASP A 171 -2.40 -7.17 8.82
C ASP A 171 -2.56 -8.45 7.99
N GLY A 172 -3.76 -9.03 7.94
CA GLY A 172 -4.01 -10.26 7.19
C GLY A 172 -3.32 -11.49 7.79
N TRP A 173 -3.02 -11.46 9.09
CA TRP A 173 -2.48 -12.61 9.82
C TRP A 173 -3.55 -13.70 10.00
N PHE A 174 -3.12 -14.89 10.40
CA PHE A 174 -4.02 -15.97 10.74
C PHE A 174 -4.69 -15.69 12.09
N ARG A 175 -5.89 -16.25 12.29
CA ARG A 175 -6.59 -16.09 13.57
C ARG A 175 -5.75 -16.72 14.68
N GLY A 176 -5.50 -15.97 15.75
CA GLY A 176 -4.64 -16.41 16.86
C GLY A 176 -3.14 -16.28 16.60
N GLU A 177 -2.70 -15.85 15.41
CA GLU A 177 -1.28 -15.68 15.12
C GLU A 177 -0.63 -14.57 15.95
N ALA A 178 0.53 -14.87 16.52
CA ALA A 178 1.47 -13.88 17.03
C ALA A 178 2.85 -14.09 16.43
N ARG A 179 3.42 -13.00 15.92
CA ARG A 179 4.84 -12.92 15.56
C ARG A 179 5.66 -12.50 16.76
N GLY A 180 6.81 -13.14 16.97
CA GLY A 180 7.67 -12.82 18.10
C GLY A 180 8.94 -13.64 18.17
N HIS A 181 9.80 -13.29 19.12
CA HIS A 181 11.06 -13.99 19.34
C HIS A 181 10.83 -15.38 19.96
N GLY A 182 11.69 -16.34 19.59
CA GLY A 182 11.70 -17.68 20.18
C GLY A 182 10.91 -18.74 19.38
N PHE A 183 9.91 -18.32 18.61
CA PHE A 183 9.11 -19.20 17.76
C PHE A 183 9.95 -19.79 16.63
N VAL A 184 9.63 -21.03 16.24
CA VAL A 184 10.10 -21.61 14.98
C VAL A 184 9.48 -20.81 13.84
N CYS A 185 10.29 -20.39 12.86
CA CYS A 185 9.85 -19.51 11.76
C CYS A 185 9.27 -18.14 12.19
N GLY A 186 9.38 -17.77 13.48
CA GLY A 186 9.04 -16.46 14.00
C GLY A 186 7.57 -16.17 14.32
N SER A 187 6.69 -17.17 14.26
CA SER A 187 5.27 -17.03 14.61
C SER A 187 4.68 -18.30 15.22
N GLY A 188 3.62 -18.16 16.02
CA GLY A 188 2.85 -19.29 16.54
C GLY A 188 1.44 -18.89 16.99
N LEU A 189 0.69 -19.83 17.56
CA LEU A 189 -0.65 -19.62 18.09
C LEU A 189 -0.56 -18.98 19.49
N ALA A 190 -1.18 -17.83 19.68
CA ALA A 190 -1.21 -17.08 20.94
C ALA A 190 -2.46 -16.18 20.97
N LYS A 191 -2.31 -14.89 21.32
CA LYS A 191 -3.37 -13.86 21.30
C LYS A 191 -4.57 -14.23 22.17
N GLY A 192 -4.29 -14.65 23.39
CA GLY A 192 -5.29 -15.02 24.40
C GLY A 192 -5.82 -16.44 24.24
N PHE A 193 -5.25 -17.27 23.37
CA PHE A 193 -5.67 -18.68 23.26
C PHE A 193 -5.50 -19.40 24.60
N GLY A 194 -6.60 -19.96 25.11
CA GLY A 194 -6.63 -20.68 26.36
C GLY A 194 -7.07 -19.85 27.57
N ALA A 195 -7.14 -18.52 27.45
CA ALA A 195 -7.60 -17.66 28.54
C ALA A 195 -9.09 -17.90 28.87
N ASP A 196 -9.90 -18.25 27.87
CA ASP A 196 -11.32 -18.54 28.05
C ASP A 196 -11.57 -20.06 28.06
N ARG A 197 -12.41 -20.51 29.00
CA ARG A 197 -12.77 -21.92 29.11
C ARG A 197 -13.56 -22.38 27.89
N GLY A 198 -13.07 -23.43 27.23
CA GLY A 198 -13.67 -23.99 26.02
C GLY A 198 -13.07 -23.48 24.72
N ASP A 199 -12.07 -22.58 24.78
CA ASP A 199 -11.20 -22.32 23.63
C ASP A 199 -10.64 -23.65 23.10
N ARG A 200 -10.65 -23.86 21.79
CA ARG A 200 -10.19 -25.11 21.18
C ARG A 200 -9.37 -24.88 19.92
N VAL A 201 -8.39 -25.74 19.71
CA VAL A 201 -7.66 -25.86 18.44
C VAL A 201 -7.51 -27.33 18.09
N SER A 202 -7.70 -27.68 16.82
CA SER A 202 -7.57 -29.05 16.33
C SER A 202 -6.57 -29.15 15.19
N TYR A 203 -5.77 -30.22 15.20
CA TYR A 203 -4.82 -30.56 14.16
C TYR A 203 -5.12 -31.96 13.64
N ARG A 204 -4.96 -32.14 12.32
CA ARG A 204 -5.08 -33.43 11.64
C ARG A 204 -3.77 -33.73 10.95
N ILE A 205 -3.10 -34.79 11.39
CA ILE A 205 -1.80 -35.21 10.87
C ILE A 205 -2.00 -36.49 10.08
N PRO A 206 -1.68 -36.52 8.77
CA PRO A 206 -1.82 -37.73 7.97
C PRO A 206 -1.04 -38.90 8.57
N GLY A 207 -1.65 -40.09 8.57
CA GLY A 207 -1.10 -41.25 9.27
C GLY A 207 0.28 -41.69 8.78
N GLU A 208 0.57 -41.49 7.49
CA GLU A 208 1.89 -41.74 6.88
C GLU A 208 3.00 -40.83 7.42
N ASN A 209 2.64 -39.69 8.01
CA ASN A 209 3.57 -38.75 8.64
C ASN A 209 3.75 -39.03 10.13
N VAL A 210 3.06 -40.03 10.69
CA VAL A 210 3.20 -40.41 12.10
C VAL A 210 4.27 -41.49 12.21
N PRO A 211 5.43 -41.21 12.85
CA PRO A 211 6.45 -42.23 13.03
C PRO A 211 5.97 -43.40 13.90
N ASN A 212 6.59 -44.57 13.74
CA ASN A 212 6.37 -45.68 14.66
C ASN A 212 6.85 -45.30 16.07
N ASP A 213 6.13 -45.73 17.11
CA ASP A 213 6.40 -45.40 18.52
C ASP A 213 6.56 -43.88 18.76
N ALA A 214 5.70 -43.07 18.13
CA ALA A 214 5.76 -41.62 18.19
C ALA A 214 5.47 -41.04 19.59
N TRP A 215 6.11 -39.92 19.85
CA TRP A 215 5.84 -39.01 20.94
C TRP A 215 5.35 -37.67 20.40
N LEU A 216 4.31 -37.12 21.01
CA LEU A 216 3.90 -35.73 20.82
C LEU A 216 4.72 -34.85 21.75
N VAL A 217 5.48 -33.93 21.17
CA VAL A 217 6.23 -32.92 21.89
C VAL A 217 5.65 -31.56 21.55
N PHE A 218 4.93 -30.97 22.50
CA PHE A 218 4.43 -29.60 22.38
C PHE A 218 5.55 -28.64 22.79
N ARG A 219 5.89 -27.69 21.92
CA ARG A 219 6.74 -26.55 22.27
C ARG A 219 5.85 -25.35 22.56
N TYR A 220 5.94 -24.82 23.77
CA TYR A 220 4.97 -23.85 24.27
C TYR A 220 5.61 -22.83 25.20
N ARG A 221 4.92 -21.71 25.43
CA ARG A 221 5.29 -20.71 26.43
C ARG A 221 4.06 -20.30 27.23
N VAL A 222 4.22 -20.25 28.54
CA VAL A 222 3.23 -19.75 29.51
C VAL A 222 3.96 -18.77 30.42
N ALA A 223 3.24 -17.77 30.95
CA ALA A 223 3.82 -16.79 31.87
C ALA A 223 4.53 -17.49 33.07
N PRO A 224 5.73 -17.04 33.49
CA PRO A 224 6.49 -17.69 34.54
C PRO A 224 5.67 -17.91 35.83
N GLY A 225 5.71 -19.13 36.37
CA GLY A 225 4.99 -19.49 37.60
C GLY A 225 3.47 -19.65 37.45
N LYS A 226 2.95 -19.63 36.22
CA LYS A 226 1.57 -20.01 35.89
C LYS A 226 1.53 -21.39 35.24
N THR A 227 0.38 -22.05 35.31
CA THR A 227 0.13 -23.32 34.62
C THR A 227 -1.17 -23.21 33.85
N ALA A 228 -1.11 -23.41 32.53
CA ALA A 228 -2.30 -23.48 31.69
C ALA A 228 -2.79 -24.93 31.62
N GLN A 229 -4.10 -25.15 31.79
CA GLN A 229 -4.70 -26.48 31.87
C GLN A 229 -5.57 -26.75 30.65
N PHE A 230 -5.32 -27.88 29.98
CA PHE A 230 -6.02 -28.27 28.76
C PHE A 230 -6.43 -29.74 28.79
N LYS A 231 -7.46 -30.06 28.03
CA LYS A 231 -7.85 -31.43 27.69
C LYS A 231 -7.40 -31.73 26.28
N LEU A 232 -6.63 -32.80 26.13
CA LEU A 232 -6.37 -33.41 24.85
C LEU A 232 -7.51 -34.36 24.49
N LYS A 233 -8.06 -34.19 23.28
CA LYS A 233 -9.09 -35.02 22.67
C LYS A 233 -8.66 -35.41 21.25
N GLY A 234 -9.47 -36.24 20.59
CA GLY A 234 -9.21 -36.77 19.25
C GLY A 234 -8.81 -38.24 19.31
N SER A 235 -7.68 -38.60 18.69
CA SER A 235 -7.18 -39.97 18.65
C SER A 235 -6.68 -40.48 20.01
N MET A 236 -6.44 -39.59 20.97
CA MET A 236 -6.13 -39.91 22.35
C MET A 236 -6.81 -38.93 23.31
N GLN A 237 -6.89 -39.32 24.59
CA GLN A 237 -7.47 -38.48 25.64
C GLN A 237 -6.50 -38.36 26.81
N SER A 238 -6.21 -37.13 27.22
CA SER A 238 -5.36 -36.82 28.36
C SER A 238 -5.70 -35.45 28.95
N GLU A 239 -5.44 -35.25 30.22
CA GLU A 239 -5.33 -33.91 30.80
C GLU A 239 -3.88 -33.44 30.63
N LEU A 240 -3.68 -32.18 30.25
CA LEU A 240 -2.38 -31.57 30.00
C LEU A 240 -2.19 -30.35 30.89
N GLU A 241 -1.01 -30.24 31.48
CA GLU A 241 -0.57 -29.07 32.25
C GLU A 241 0.66 -28.47 31.58
N PHE A 242 0.53 -27.21 31.15
CA PHE A 242 1.58 -26.42 30.53
C PHE A 242 2.12 -25.44 31.56
N THR A 243 3.25 -25.75 32.20
CA THR A 243 3.84 -24.93 33.26
C THR A 243 4.82 -23.90 32.68
N GLY A 244 4.64 -22.64 33.04
CA GLY A 244 5.45 -21.53 32.56
C GLY A 244 6.83 -21.46 33.22
N GLY A 245 7.87 -21.53 32.40
CA GLY A 245 9.26 -21.30 32.77
C GLY A 245 9.80 -19.95 32.27
N SER A 246 11.09 -19.89 31.98
CA SER A 246 11.77 -18.64 31.55
C SER A 246 11.65 -18.34 30.05
N GLY A 247 11.14 -19.29 29.27
CA GLY A 247 11.01 -19.19 27.81
C GLY A 247 10.10 -20.29 27.27
N PHE A 248 10.45 -20.83 26.10
CA PHE A 248 9.75 -21.98 25.54
C PHE A 248 10.14 -23.26 26.29
N GLU A 249 9.12 -24.01 26.71
CA GLU A 249 9.21 -25.29 27.40
C GLU A 249 8.69 -26.42 26.49
N LEU A 250 9.00 -27.67 26.84
CA LEU A 250 8.56 -28.86 26.10
C LEU A 250 7.67 -29.75 26.98
N LEU A 251 6.49 -30.09 26.49
CA LEU A 251 5.62 -31.10 27.10
C LEU A 251 5.64 -32.35 26.21
N LYS A 252 6.06 -33.48 26.78
CA LYS A 252 6.25 -34.75 26.07
C LYS A 252 5.14 -35.75 26.45
N LEU A 253 4.44 -36.30 25.47
CA LEU A 253 3.38 -37.28 25.66
C LEU A 253 3.54 -38.44 24.67
N GLN A 254 3.54 -39.68 25.17
CA GLN A 254 3.61 -40.85 24.31
C GLN A 254 2.28 -41.06 23.57
N VAL A 255 2.33 -41.33 22.25
CA VAL A 255 1.15 -41.66 21.46
C VAL A 255 0.73 -43.10 21.76
N LEU A 256 -0.31 -43.27 22.57
CA LEU A 256 -0.84 -44.59 22.95
C LEU A 256 -2.16 -44.88 22.22
N GLY A 257 -2.33 -46.13 21.76
CA GLY A 257 -3.61 -46.61 21.21
C GLY A 257 -3.91 -46.20 19.76
N TYR A 258 -3.00 -45.52 19.08
CA TYR A 258 -3.07 -45.24 17.64
C TYR A 258 -2.49 -46.41 16.83
N SER A 259 -3.24 -46.90 15.84
CA SER A 259 -2.84 -48.06 15.03
C SER A 259 -2.84 -47.81 13.52
N SER A 260 -3.68 -46.91 13.00
CA SER A 260 -3.75 -46.49 11.59
C SER A 260 -4.69 -45.29 11.41
N GLY A 261 -4.61 -44.58 10.28
CA GLY A 261 -5.48 -43.43 9.93
C GLY A 261 -4.86 -42.08 10.29
N ASP A 262 -5.60 -40.97 10.19
CA ASP A 262 -5.05 -39.67 10.61
C ASP A 262 -4.92 -39.60 12.14
N LEU A 263 -3.85 -38.97 12.63
CA LEU A 263 -3.74 -38.59 14.04
C LEU A 263 -4.42 -37.24 14.25
N VAL A 264 -5.49 -37.24 15.05
CA VAL A 264 -6.24 -36.02 15.41
C VAL A 264 -5.86 -35.59 16.82
N VAL A 265 -5.40 -34.34 16.94
CA VAL A 265 -5.00 -33.70 18.21
C VAL A 265 -5.90 -32.48 18.41
N GLU A 266 -6.81 -32.54 19.38
CA GLU A 266 -7.66 -31.40 19.77
C GLU A 266 -7.30 -30.95 21.19
N LEU A 267 -6.85 -29.70 21.34
CA LEU A 267 -6.61 -29.07 22.64
C LEU A 267 -7.83 -28.23 23.01
N VAL A 268 -8.41 -28.49 24.19
CA VAL A 268 -9.55 -27.72 24.73
C VAL A 268 -9.16 -27.10 26.07
N SER A 269 -9.22 -25.77 26.18
CA SER A 269 -8.81 -25.05 27.38
C SER A 269 -9.80 -25.20 28.54
N ASN A 270 -9.27 -25.36 29.75
CA ASN A 270 -10.03 -25.20 30.98
C ASN A 270 -10.16 -23.71 31.42
N GLY A 271 -9.46 -22.79 30.76
CA GLY A 271 -9.53 -21.33 30.94
C GLY A 271 -8.41 -20.75 31.82
N GLU A 272 -8.57 -19.47 32.18
CA GLU A 272 -7.81 -18.68 33.16
C GLU A 272 -6.41 -18.23 32.72
N ILE A 273 -5.66 -19.06 31.99
CA ILE A 273 -4.27 -18.80 31.62
C ILE A 273 -4.08 -19.00 30.12
N GLU A 274 -3.52 -17.98 29.47
CA GLU A 274 -3.13 -18.04 28.06
C GLU A 274 -1.95 -19.00 27.82
N LEU A 275 -2.02 -19.71 26.71
CA LEU A 275 -0.98 -20.56 26.17
C LEU A 275 -0.49 -19.99 24.84
N GLU A 276 0.80 -19.73 24.75
CA GLU A 276 1.45 -19.60 23.45
C GLU A 276 1.94 -20.98 23.00
N LEU A 277 1.52 -21.42 21.84
CA LEU A 277 1.91 -22.68 21.22
C LEU A 277 2.72 -22.39 19.96
N ASP A 278 3.93 -22.92 19.90
CA ASP A 278 4.82 -22.78 18.74
C ASP A 278 4.55 -23.88 17.71
N GLY A 279 4.43 -25.11 18.19
CA GLY A 279 4.03 -26.23 17.36
C GLY A 279 4.18 -27.56 18.08
N ILE A 280 3.94 -28.62 17.31
CA ILE A 280 3.89 -30.00 17.77
C ILE A 280 4.91 -30.80 16.96
N ALA A 281 5.91 -31.36 17.62
CA ALA A 281 6.83 -32.32 17.01
C ALA A 281 6.37 -33.75 17.28
N LEU A 282 6.25 -34.56 16.24
CA LEU A 282 6.09 -36.01 16.33
C LEU A 282 7.47 -36.65 16.21
N VAL A 283 7.96 -37.23 17.30
CA VAL A 283 9.33 -37.74 17.38
C VAL A 283 9.30 -39.24 17.71
N PRO A 284 10.05 -40.10 17.00
CA PRO A 284 10.29 -41.46 17.42
C PRO A 284 10.91 -41.54 18.82
N ALA A 285 10.57 -42.56 19.61
CA ALA A 285 11.07 -42.73 20.96
C ALA A 285 12.62 -42.71 21.07
N ASP A 286 13.32 -43.23 20.07
CA ASP A 286 14.80 -43.29 20.03
C ASP A 286 15.47 -41.94 19.73
N GLN A 287 14.75 -40.96 19.17
CA GLN A 287 15.26 -39.62 18.86
C GLN A 287 14.73 -38.52 19.81
N LEU A 288 13.91 -38.88 20.81
CA LEU A 288 13.22 -37.92 21.68
C LEU A 288 14.15 -37.00 22.49
N ASN A 289 15.38 -37.44 22.77
CA ASN A 289 16.38 -36.67 23.50
C ASN A 289 17.34 -35.90 22.58
N GLU A 290 17.23 -36.11 21.26
CA GLU A 290 18.03 -35.41 20.23
C GLU A 290 17.30 -34.17 19.71
N LEU A 291 16.00 -34.02 20.00
CA LEU A 291 15.21 -32.86 19.59
C LEU A 291 15.70 -31.59 20.29
N GLU A 292 16.30 -30.70 19.51
CA GLU A 292 16.75 -29.39 19.97
C GLU A 292 16.11 -28.27 19.15
N PHE A 293 15.93 -27.12 19.81
CA PHE A 293 15.48 -25.88 19.19
C PHE A 293 16.54 -24.82 19.39
N VAL A 294 17.20 -24.43 18.31
CA VAL A 294 18.35 -23.53 18.33
C VAL A 294 18.00 -22.19 17.70
N PRO A 295 18.50 -21.06 18.26
CA PRO A 295 18.26 -19.75 17.67
C PRO A 295 18.99 -19.62 16.33
N VAL A 296 18.33 -19.04 15.33
CA VAL A 296 18.97 -18.66 14.07
C VAL A 296 19.91 -17.48 14.34
N THR A 297 21.17 -17.63 13.93
CA THR A 297 22.17 -16.57 14.08
C THR A 297 22.17 -15.69 12.83
N TRP A 298 21.67 -14.45 12.98
CA TRP A 298 21.76 -13.43 11.94
C TRP A 298 23.13 -12.76 11.95
N ASN A 299 23.88 -12.90 10.86
CA ASN A 299 25.19 -12.28 10.71
C ASN A 299 25.18 -11.30 9.53
N PRO A 300 25.22 -9.97 9.79
CA PRO A 300 25.24 -8.97 8.74
C PRO A 300 26.60 -8.85 8.03
N THR A 301 27.66 -9.47 8.56
CA THR A 301 29.03 -9.30 8.02
C THR A 301 29.28 -10.29 6.88
N PRO A 302 29.61 -9.81 5.66
CA PRO A 302 29.98 -10.67 4.55
C PRO A 302 31.44 -11.13 4.63
N GLU A 303 31.73 -12.27 4.03
CA GLU A 303 33.05 -12.53 3.47
C GLU A 303 33.24 -11.66 2.21
N ILE A 304 34.32 -10.89 2.17
CA ILE A 304 34.68 -10.01 1.04
C ILE A 304 35.78 -10.70 0.23
N MET A 305 35.42 -11.17 -0.96
CA MET A 305 36.28 -11.91 -1.87
C MET A 305 36.76 -11.01 -3.02
N GLU A 306 37.93 -11.30 -3.57
CA GLU A 306 38.43 -10.61 -4.76
C GLU A 306 37.54 -10.92 -5.98
N GLY A 307 37.31 -9.93 -6.84
CA GLY A 307 36.62 -10.14 -8.12
C GLY A 307 37.59 -10.46 -9.26
N PRO A 308 37.09 -10.62 -10.50
CA PRO A 308 37.92 -10.93 -11.67
C PRO A 308 38.89 -9.81 -12.09
N CYS A 309 38.76 -8.61 -11.53
CA CYS A 309 39.67 -7.49 -11.73
C CYS A 309 39.80 -6.64 -10.47
N LYS A 310 40.80 -5.74 -10.44
CA LYS A 310 41.07 -4.87 -9.29
C LYS A 310 39.87 -4.00 -8.87
N GLN A 311 39.03 -3.59 -9.83
CA GLN A 311 37.84 -2.77 -9.61
C GLN A 311 36.57 -3.61 -9.39
N SER A 312 36.70 -4.77 -8.77
CA SER A 312 35.56 -5.64 -8.49
C SER A 312 35.76 -6.48 -7.24
N ILE A 313 34.66 -6.79 -6.56
CA ILE A 313 34.60 -7.70 -5.40
C ILE A 313 33.37 -8.60 -5.48
N VAL A 314 33.41 -9.71 -4.75
CA VAL A 314 32.26 -10.59 -4.51
C VAL A 314 32.01 -10.67 -3.01
N LEU A 315 30.74 -10.57 -2.60
CA LEU A 315 30.29 -10.60 -1.21
C LEU A 315 29.49 -11.88 -0.95
N LYS A 316 29.83 -12.57 0.14
CA LYS A 316 29.07 -13.75 0.60
C LYS A 316 28.59 -13.55 2.03
N TYR A 317 27.27 -13.53 2.22
CA TYR A 317 26.64 -13.49 3.55
C TYR A 317 26.24 -14.90 3.97
N SER A 318 26.43 -15.26 5.24
CA SER A 318 26.13 -16.60 5.75
C SER A 318 24.63 -16.94 5.73
N ASN A 319 23.77 -15.94 5.83
CA ASN A 319 22.31 -16.09 5.87
C ASN A 319 21.64 -15.93 4.49
N SER A 320 22.40 -15.94 3.39
CA SER A 320 21.86 -15.94 2.02
C SER A 320 22.58 -16.99 1.19
N SER A 321 21.85 -17.70 0.32
CA SER A 321 22.44 -18.63 -0.66
C SER A 321 23.24 -17.90 -1.73
N ASN A 322 22.91 -16.64 -2.02
CA ASN A 322 23.49 -15.87 -3.12
C ASN A 322 24.90 -15.34 -2.82
N TYR A 323 25.62 -15.05 -3.89
CA TYR A 323 26.85 -14.26 -3.95
C TYR A 323 26.54 -12.94 -4.66
N TYR A 324 27.00 -11.82 -4.11
CA TYR A 324 26.75 -10.50 -4.69
C TYR A 324 28.02 -9.91 -5.27
N GLY A 325 28.03 -9.64 -6.56
CA GLY A 325 29.15 -9.01 -7.26
C GLY A 325 28.99 -7.50 -7.38
N LEU A 326 30.07 -6.76 -7.17
CA LEU A 326 30.14 -5.32 -7.41
C LEU A 326 31.33 -4.99 -8.32
N LYS A 327 31.11 -4.16 -9.33
CA LYS A 327 32.15 -3.63 -10.23
C LYS A 327 31.94 -2.13 -10.48
N TRP A 328 33.03 -1.37 -10.55
CA TRP A 328 33.00 0.06 -10.82
C TRP A 328 34.06 0.43 -11.87
N LEU A 329 33.79 1.45 -12.67
CA LEU A 329 34.69 1.92 -13.72
C LEU A 329 35.41 3.20 -13.26
N SER A 330 36.21 3.08 -12.20
CA SER A 330 37.10 4.14 -11.72
C SER A 330 38.43 3.60 -11.21
N ALA A 331 39.52 4.29 -11.53
CA ALA A 331 40.87 3.88 -11.14
C ALA A 331 41.17 4.17 -9.65
N ASP A 332 40.64 5.28 -9.13
CA ASP A 332 40.91 5.75 -7.77
C ASP A 332 39.76 5.40 -6.82
N PHE A 333 40.01 4.40 -5.98
CA PHE A 333 39.04 3.90 -5.03
C PHE A 333 39.71 3.33 -3.78
N GLN A 334 38.92 3.12 -2.73
CA GLN A 334 39.30 2.30 -1.58
C GLN A 334 38.11 1.45 -1.15
N VAL A 335 38.32 0.16 -0.89
CA VAL A 335 37.31 -0.69 -0.24
C VAL A 335 37.38 -0.46 1.27
N ARG A 336 36.26 -0.08 1.87
CA ARG A 336 36.11 0.18 3.30
C ARG A 336 34.96 -0.63 3.88
N GLN A 337 34.91 -0.70 5.21
CA GLN A 337 33.84 -1.33 5.96
C GLN A 337 33.38 -0.40 7.08
N PHE A 338 32.08 -0.19 7.21
CA PHE A 338 31.46 0.40 8.39
C PHE A 338 30.79 -0.70 9.20
N ILE A 339 31.23 -0.87 10.44
CA ILE A 339 30.64 -1.82 11.39
C ILE A 339 29.83 -0.99 12.39
N THR A 340 28.55 -0.84 12.11
CA THR A 340 27.62 -0.05 12.93
C THR A 340 26.18 -0.41 12.57
N ALA A 341 25.22 -0.17 13.46
CA ALA A 341 23.80 -0.32 13.19
C ALA A 341 23.19 0.86 12.40
N GLU A 342 23.80 2.05 12.45
CA GLU A 342 23.28 3.32 11.91
C GLU A 342 24.36 4.02 11.06
N LEU A 343 24.21 3.99 9.73
CA LEU A 343 25.21 4.52 8.81
C LEU A 343 25.16 6.04 8.69
N ASP A 344 23.98 6.65 8.65
CA ASP A 344 23.78 8.06 8.31
C ASP A 344 24.47 9.02 9.28
N ARG A 345 24.24 8.86 10.59
CA ARG A 345 24.97 9.61 11.60
C ARG A 345 26.45 9.24 11.62
N PHE A 346 26.78 7.95 11.64
CA PHE A 346 28.17 7.50 11.82
C PHE A 346 29.09 7.91 10.67
N MET A 347 28.61 7.83 9.42
CA MET A 347 29.37 8.23 8.23
C MET A 347 29.64 9.74 8.22
N ARG A 348 28.67 10.57 8.64
CA ARG A 348 28.85 12.03 8.78
C ARG A 348 29.93 12.35 9.83
N HIS A 349 29.95 11.66 10.97
CA HIS A 349 30.98 11.84 12.02
C HIS A 349 32.38 11.43 11.54
N THR A 350 32.47 10.41 10.70
CA THR A 350 33.73 9.81 10.30
C THR A 350 34.26 10.30 8.95
N VAL A 351 33.64 11.30 8.33
CA VAL A 351 33.97 11.75 6.96
C VAL A 351 35.43 12.23 6.78
N HIS A 352 36.07 12.67 7.87
CA HIS A 352 37.47 13.08 7.88
C HIS A 352 38.45 11.88 7.87
N HIS A 353 38.00 10.68 8.26
CA HIS A 353 38.78 9.44 8.22
C HIS A 353 38.84 8.85 6.80
N HIS A 354 39.80 9.37 6.02
CA HIS A 354 40.00 8.98 4.63
C HIS A 354 41.05 7.88 4.41
N ALA A 355 41.79 7.47 5.45
CA ALA A 355 42.80 6.40 5.33
C ALA A 355 42.33 5.05 5.89
N GLN A 356 41.41 5.06 6.86
CA GLN A 356 40.92 3.85 7.52
C GLN A 356 40.09 2.99 6.56
N THR A 357 40.37 1.68 6.57
CA THR A 357 39.61 0.67 5.81
C THR A 357 38.50 0.02 6.63
N VAL A 358 38.53 0.14 7.96
CA VAL A 358 37.47 -0.37 8.85
C VAL A 358 37.14 0.72 9.87
N LEU A 359 35.88 1.15 9.87
CA LEU A 359 35.34 2.14 10.79
C LEU A 359 34.32 1.44 11.70
N LYS A 360 34.54 1.50 13.01
CA LYS A 360 33.69 0.81 14.01
C LYS A 360 32.88 1.84 14.78
N GLY A 361 31.56 1.73 14.70
CA GLY A 361 30.59 2.50 15.47
C GLY A 361 29.85 1.61 16.47
N GLU A 362 28.69 2.07 16.92
CA GLU A 362 27.83 1.32 17.84
C GLU A 362 26.90 0.35 17.11
N GLY A 363 26.47 -0.71 17.82
CA GLY A 363 25.47 -1.68 17.37
C GLY A 363 25.99 -2.77 16.43
N ALA A 364 25.10 -3.72 16.12
CA ALA A 364 25.38 -4.83 15.21
C ALA A 364 24.84 -4.51 13.80
N GLY A 365 25.75 -4.27 12.86
CA GLY A 365 25.45 -4.02 11.45
C GLY A 365 26.75 -3.92 10.65
N HIS A 366 26.65 -4.11 9.34
CA HIS A 366 27.81 -4.06 8.45
C HIS A 366 27.42 -3.43 7.12
N PHE A 367 28.31 -2.55 6.64
CA PHE A 367 28.21 -1.93 5.34
C PHE A 367 29.57 -2.02 4.65
N THR A 368 29.65 -2.70 3.50
CA THR A 368 30.82 -2.64 2.61
C THR A 368 30.72 -1.38 1.76
N ASP A 369 31.77 -0.57 1.71
CA ASP A 369 31.81 0.72 0.99
C ASP A 369 32.90 0.71 -0.07
N ILE A 370 32.51 0.84 -1.34
CA ILE A 370 33.42 1.19 -2.42
C ILE A 370 33.54 2.70 -2.50
N TYR A 371 34.62 3.22 -1.94
CA TYR A 371 34.86 4.65 -1.80
C TYR A 371 35.64 5.21 -3.00
N ILE A 372 34.92 5.68 -4.04
CA ILE A 372 35.49 6.22 -5.29
C ILE A 372 35.83 7.70 -5.10
N ARG A 373 37.11 8.06 -5.27
CA ARG A 373 37.60 9.38 -4.84
C ARG A 373 38.95 9.80 -5.46
N PRO A 374 39.20 11.10 -5.61
CA PRO A 374 38.23 12.18 -5.77
C PRO A 374 37.63 12.18 -7.18
N ILE A 375 36.43 12.74 -7.35
CA ILE A 375 35.81 12.97 -8.66
C ILE A 375 35.85 14.47 -8.92
N THR A 376 36.75 14.93 -9.81
CA THR A 376 36.87 16.36 -10.14
C THR A 376 35.91 16.71 -11.28
N ILE A 377 35.03 17.68 -11.06
CA ILE A 377 34.06 18.15 -12.06
C ILE A 377 34.30 19.64 -12.30
N GLN A 378 34.58 20.02 -13.54
CA GLN A 378 34.83 21.42 -13.90
C GLN A 378 33.55 22.26 -13.75
N ALA A 379 33.72 23.57 -13.68
CA ALA A 379 32.59 24.50 -13.76
C ALA A 379 31.76 24.23 -15.03
N HIS A 380 30.43 24.30 -14.92
CA HIS A 380 29.49 24.09 -16.03
C HIS A 380 29.73 22.78 -16.80
N SER A 381 29.98 21.69 -16.08
CA SER A 381 30.29 20.40 -16.69
C SER A 381 29.65 19.23 -15.97
N THR A 382 29.61 18.10 -16.67
CA THR A 382 29.05 16.83 -16.21
C THR A 382 30.13 15.76 -16.25
N ALA A 383 30.13 14.87 -15.26
CA ALA A 383 30.92 13.65 -15.26
C ALA A 383 29.99 12.45 -15.07
N VAL A 384 30.16 11.42 -15.91
CA VAL A 384 29.37 10.18 -15.83
C VAL A 384 30.28 9.06 -15.34
N LEU A 385 29.85 8.35 -14.30
CA LEU A 385 30.52 7.17 -13.78
C LEU A 385 29.61 5.95 -13.91
N TYR A 386 30.24 4.81 -14.18
CA TYR A 386 29.55 3.54 -14.37
C TYR A 386 29.96 2.49 -13.35
N GLY A 387 29.03 1.60 -13.04
CA GLY A 387 29.26 0.39 -12.28
C GLY A 387 28.21 -0.68 -12.57
N MET A 388 28.33 -1.82 -11.91
CA MET A 388 27.37 -2.91 -11.98
C MET A 388 27.24 -3.58 -10.62
N VAL A 389 26.03 -4.03 -10.32
CA VAL A 389 25.76 -5.00 -9.26
C VAL A 389 25.11 -6.25 -9.86
N CYS A 390 25.43 -7.42 -9.33
CA CYS A 390 24.80 -8.67 -9.72
C CYS A 390 24.66 -9.66 -8.57
N GLU A 391 23.80 -10.65 -8.75
CA GLU A 391 23.76 -11.87 -7.95
C GLU A 391 24.28 -13.08 -8.76
N GLY A 392 24.72 -14.11 -8.03
CA GLY A 392 24.96 -15.46 -8.55
C GLY A 392 24.73 -16.52 -7.47
N SER A 393 24.41 -17.74 -7.88
CA SER A 393 24.25 -18.90 -6.98
C SER A 393 25.58 -19.46 -6.48
N SER A 394 26.68 -19.13 -7.16
CA SER A 394 28.06 -19.44 -6.76
C SER A 394 28.99 -18.25 -6.96
N TYR A 395 30.18 -18.34 -6.35
CA TYR A 395 31.24 -17.36 -6.58
C TYR A 395 31.60 -17.26 -8.07
N GLU A 396 31.73 -18.39 -8.77
CA GLU A 396 32.10 -18.45 -10.19
C GLU A 396 31.05 -17.78 -11.07
N GLU A 397 29.76 -17.94 -10.77
CA GLU A 397 28.68 -17.29 -11.50
C GLU A 397 28.72 -15.76 -11.33
N ALA A 398 28.85 -15.28 -10.08
CA ALA A 398 28.97 -13.85 -9.81
C ALA A 398 30.24 -13.26 -10.44
N ALA A 399 31.38 -13.93 -10.31
CA ALA A 399 32.64 -13.52 -10.92
C ALA A 399 32.56 -13.49 -12.46
N LYS A 400 31.83 -14.45 -13.07
CA LYS A 400 31.56 -14.46 -14.51
C LYS A 400 30.73 -13.25 -14.94
N HIS A 401 29.64 -12.92 -14.24
CA HIS A 401 28.86 -11.72 -14.53
C HIS A 401 29.74 -10.45 -14.50
N LEU A 402 30.61 -10.32 -13.50
CA LEU A 402 31.54 -9.19 -13.38
C LEU A 402 32.61 -9.16 -14.48
N ALA A 403 33.08 -10.33 -14.93
CA ALA A 403 34.05 -10.44 -16.02
C ALA A 403 33.41 -10.05 -17.37
N ASP A 404 32.18 -10.50 -17.60
CA ASP A 404 31.42 -10.24 -18.84
C ASP A 404 31.01 -8.76 -18.96
N PHE A 405 30.92 -8.01 -17.85
CA PHE A 405 30.72 -6.54 -17.84
C PHE A 405 32.00 -5.79 -18.25
N ASN A 406 32.39 -5.89 -19.52
CA ASN A 406 33.55 -5.19 -20.10
C ASN A 406 33.14 -4.41 -21.35
N HIS A 407 32.25 -3.43 -21.17
CA HIS A 407 31.69 -2.63 -22.25
C HIS A 407 32.32 -1.23 -22.31
N PRO A 408 32.57 -0.69 -23.51
CA PRO A 408 32.94 0.71 -23.67
C PRO A 408 31.77 1.63 -23.28
N GLU A 409 32.06 2.85 -22.82
CA GLU A 409 31.06 3.80 -22.29
C GLU A 409 29.88 4.04 -23.24
N PHE A 410 30.13 4.21 -24.55
CA PHE A 410 29.05 4.42 -25.54
C PHE A 410 28.02 3.27 -25.60
N LEU A 411 28.42 2.04 -25.24
CA LEU A 411 27.50 0.90 -25.18
C LEU A 411 26.71 0.92 -23.87
N LEU A 412 27.32 1.36 -22.77
CA LEU A 412 26.64 1.56 -21.48
C LEU A 412 25.58 2.67 -21.58
N ASP A 413 25.90 3.79 -22.25
CA ASP A 413 24.91 4.83 -22.56
C ASP A 413 23.74 4.27 -23.35
N ARG A 414 23.97 3.48 -24.40
CA ARG A 414 22.88 2.86 -25.17
C ARG A 414 22.01 1.92 -24.34
N LEU A 415 22.60 1.17 -23.41
CA LEU A 415 21.86 0.29 -22.50
C LEU A 415 21.03 1.10 -21.50
N TYR A 416 21.59 2.19 -20.98
CA TYR A 416 20.87 3.16 -20.16
C TYR A 416 19.70 3.78 -20.92
N GLU A 417 19.92 4.34 -22.11
CA GLU A 417 18.88 4.99 -22.92
C GLU A 417 17.74 4.02 -23.28
N ALA A 418 18.07 2.76 -23.62
CA ALA A 418 17.07 1.73 -23.90
C ALA A 418 16.24 1.33 -22.65
N ALA A 419 16.79 1.49 -21.45
CA ALA A 419 16.05 1.28 -20.20
C ALA A 419 15.26 2.53 -19.80
N HIS A 420 15.87 3.71 -19.90
CA HIS A 420 15.27 5.02 -19.64
C HIS A 420 14.03 5.26 -20.50
N SER A 421 14.05 4.83 -21.76
CA SER A 421 12.89 4.95 -22.67
C SER A 421 11.66 4.17 -22.21
N ARG A 422 11.78 3.28 -21.20
CA ARG A 422 10.66 2.54 -20.58
C ARG A 422 10.10 3.23 -19.33
N LYS A 423 10.59 4.42 -18.97
CA LYS A 423 10.02 5.20 -17.86
C LYS A 423 8.52 5.42 -18.06
N ALA A 424 7.81 5.71 -16.98
CA ALA A 424 6.37 5.98 -17.02
C ALA A 424 6.02 7.03 -18.09
N ASP A 425 5.08 6.68 -18.96
CA ASP A 425 4.63 7.53 -20.06
C ASP A 425 3.51 8.47 -19.62
N LEU A 426 3.79 9.77 -19.69
CA LEU A 426 2.87 10.86 -19.35
C LEU A 426 2.52 11.70 -20.58
N LEU A 427 2.44 11.06 -21.75
CA LEU A 427 1.91 11.65 -22.98
C LEU A 427 0.65 12.48 -22.70
N SER A 428 0.70 13.74 -23.13
CA SER A 428 -0.37 14.70 -22.94
C SER A 428 -0.51 15.63 -24.14
N ASN A 429 -1.68 16.29 -24.23
CA ASN A 429 -1.87 17.39 -25.16
C ASN A 429 -1.00 18.61 -24.76
N SER A 430 -0.93 19.62 -25.63
CA SER A 430 -0.09 20.80 -25.40
C SER A 430 -0.43 21.56 -24.12
N ALA A 431 -1.70 21.59 -23.69
CA ALA A 431 -2.11 22.24 -22.45
C ALA A 431 -1.60 21.49 -21.21
N GLY A 432 -1.45 20.17 -21.30
CA GLY A 432 -0.92 19.32 -20.24
C GLY A 432 0.59 19.43 -20.02
N SER A 433 1.35 19.90 -21.02
CA SER A 433 2.82 19.98 -20.98
C SER A 433 3.38 20.69 -19.75
N GLN A 434 2.67 21.71 -19.26
CA GLN A 434 3.06 22.45 -18.06
C GLN A 434 3.04 21.61 -16.78
N TYR A 435 2.24 20.54 -16.72
CA TYR A 435 2.12 19.70 -15.54
C TYR A 435 3.09 18.51 -15.55
N VAL A 436 3.65 18.15 -16.71
CA VAL A 436 4.43 16.92 -16.91
C VAL A 436 5.53 16.74 -15.86
N PHE A 437 6.29 17.79 -15.56
CA PHE A 437 7.36 17.72 -14.54
C PHE A 437 6.84 17.23 -13.19
N SER A 438 5.73 17.81 -12.70
CA SER A 438 5.13 17.43 -11.42
C SER A 438 4.52 16.02 -11.44
N GLN A 439 3.99 15.60 -12.59
CA GLN A 439 3.42 14.27 -12.77
C GLN A 439 4.51 13.19 -12.86
N GLU A 440 5.67 13.49 -13.46
CA GLU A 440 6.81 12.58 -13.48
C GLU A 440 7.32 12.27 -12.07
N ARG A 441 7.39 13.27 -11.16
CA ARG A 441 7.81 13.02 -9.76
C ARG A 441 6.76 12.26 -8.97
N MET A 442 5.47 12.51 -9.21
CA MET A 442 4.40 11.72 -8.62
C MET A 442 4.46 10.26 -9.12
N ALA A 443 4.64 10.04 -10.43
CA ALA A 443 4.77 8.70 -11.00
C ALA A 443 6.00 7.97 -10.45
N ALA A 444 7.15 8.63 -10.37
CA ALA A 444 8.38 8.06 -9.80
C ALA A 444 8.20 7.72 -8.31
N THR A 445 7.64 8.63 -7.52
CA THR A 445 7.35 8.41 -6.09
C THR A 445 6.43 7.21 -5.91
N LEU A 446 5.32 7.16 -6.65
CA LEU A 446 4.34 6.08 -6.54
C LEU A 446 4.94 4.72 -6.95
N LEU A 447 5.61 4.66 -8.10
CA LEU A 447 6.22 3.43 -8.61
C LEU A 447 7.34 2.91 -7.70
N MET A 448 8.12 3.81 -7.11
CA MET A 448 9.25 3.43 -6.26
C MET A 448 8.90 3.29 -4.78
N ASN A 449 7.72 3.68 -4.30
CA ASN A 449 7.29 3.41 -2.92
C ASN A 449 6.90 1.94 -2.71
N VAL A 450 7.81 1.03 -3.08
CA VAL A 450 7.69 -0.41 -2.87
C VAL A 450 8.75 -0.84 -1.85
N VAL A 451 8.35 -1.64 -0.87
CA VAL A 451 9.25 -2.16 0.18
C VAL A 451 9.17 -3.68 0.27
N TYR A 452 10.24 -4.29 0.75
CA TYR A 452 10.29 -5.71 1.08
C TYR A 452 11.19 -5.88 2.30
N PRO A 453 10.94 -6.81 3.24
CA PRO A 453 9.76 -7.66 3.33
C PRO A 453 8.60 -6.96 4.05
N VAL A 454 7.37 -7.29 3.67
CA VAL A 454 6.15 -7.09 4.47
C VAL A 454 5.54 -8.46 4.72
N TYR A 455 5.10 -8.75 5.94
CA TYR A 455 4.55 -10.07 6.27
C TYR A 455 3.02 -10.06 6.25
N VAL A 456 2.43 -10.96 5.46
CA VAL A 456 0.99 -11.15 5.32
C VAL A 456 0.71 -12.62 4.99
N LYS A 457 -0.35 -13.20 5.57
CA LYS A 457 -0.79 -14.58 5.27
C LYS A 457 0.37 -15.60 5.29
N ARG A 458 1.21 -15.55 6.32
CA ARG A 458 2.37 -16.44 6.50
C ARG A 458 3.41 -16.39 5.36
N SER A 459 3.50 -15.25 4.68
CA SER A 459 4.44 -15.02 3.58
C SER A 459 5.06 -13.62 3.66
N TYR A 460 6.25 -13.46 3.09
CA TYR A 460 6.87 -12.15 2.89
C TYR A 460 6.68 -11.67 1.47
N ILE A 461 6.12 -10.48 1.32
CA ILE A 461 5.75 -9.87 0.03
C ILE A 461 6.53 -8.58 -0.22
N LYS A 462 6.67 -8.22 -1.51
CA LYS A 462 6.95 -6.86 -1.96
C LYS A 462 5.64 -6.10 -1.90
N HIS A 463 5.63 -4.92 -1.30
CA HIS A 463 4.39 -4.17 -1.09
C HIS A 463 4.52 -2.71 -1.47
N SER A 464 3.48 -2.16 -2.11
CA SER A 464 3.37 -0.72 -2.38
C SER A 464 2.85 -0.01 -1.14
N THR A 465 3.54 1.04 -0.71
CA THR A 465 3.27 1.75 0.56
C THR A 465 2.92 3.22 0.30
N PRO A 466 2.22 3.90 1.22
CA PRO A 466 1.90 5.33 1.07
C PRO A 466 3.19 6.17 0.93
N GLY A 467 4.18 5.81 1.72
CA GLY A 467 5.55 6.31 1.73
C GLY A 467 6.40 5.33 2.54
N ARG A 468 7.72 5.39 2.40
CA ARG A 468 8.62 4.38 3.00
C ARG A 468 8.65 4.37 4.54
N TRP A 469 8.23 5.45 5.20
CA TRP A 469 8.00 5.44 6.64
C TRP A 469 6.87 4.48 7.06
N TRP A 470 5.86 4.33 6.21
CA TRP A 470 4.73 3.45 6.43
C TRP A 470 4.96 2.12 5.71
N ASP A 471 6.03 1.43 6.10
CA ASP A 471 6.56 0.22 5.45
C ASP A 471 5.72 -1.07 5.72
N SER A 472 4.40 -0.91 5.82
CA SER A 472 3.38 -1.93 6.11
C SER A 472 2.19 -1.83 5.15
N LEU A 473 1.16 -2.65 5.39
CA LEU A 473 -0.15 -2.58 4.72
C LEU A 473 -0.91 -1.33 5.14
N TYR A 474 -1.68 -0.71 4.25
CA TYR A 474 -2.61 0.40 4.52
C TYR A 474 -3.82 0.28 3.58
N THR A 475 -4.98 -0.11 4.13
CA THR A 475 -6.15 -0.52 3.34
C THR A 475 -6.64 0.57 2.40
N TRP A 476 -6.97 1.76 2.91
CA TRP A 476 -7.53 2.79 2.02
C TRP A 476 -6.48 3.42 1.09
N ASP A 477 -5.25 3.61 1.56
CA ASP A 477 -4.12 4.08 0.74
C ASP A 477 -3.89 3.16 -0.45
N SER A 478 -3.93 1.83 -0.26
CA SER A 478 -3.74 0.89 -1.36
C SER A 478 -4.78 1.05 -2.47
N GLY A 479 -6.02 1.43 -2.12
CA GLY A 479 -7.03 1.73 -3.12
C GLY A 479 -6.64 2.95 -3.96
N PHE A 480 -6.16 4.03 -3.33
CA PHE A 480 -5.67 5.22 -4.04
C PHE A 480 -4.36 4.96 -4.80
N ILE A 481 -3.43 4.18 -4.24
CA ILE A 481 -2.23 3.72 -4.94
C ILE A 481 -2.62 2.98 -6.22
N GLY A 482 -3.58 2.06 -6.14
CA GLY A 482 -4.10 1.35 -7.31
C GLY A 482 -4.79 2.29 -8.31
N LEU A 483 -5.51 3.33 -7.86
CA LEU A 483 -6.08 4.35 -8.75
C LEU A 483 -4.99 5.14 -9.48
N GLY A 484 -3.87 5.42 -8.82
CA GLY A 484 -2.69 6.02 -9.45
C GLY A 484 -2.04 5.07 -10.45
N TYR A 485 -1.86 3.79 -10.10
CA TYR A 485 -1.34 2.78 -11.02
C TYR A 485 -2.26 2.58 -12.23
N ALA A 486 -3.58 2.74 -12.12
CA ALA A 486 -4.46 2.65 -13.28
C ALA A 486 -4.15 3.69 -14.37
N GLU A 487 -3.37 4.73 -14.05
CA GLU A 487 -2.85 5.71 -15.00
C GLU A 487 -1.42 5.39 -15.49
N LEU A 488 -0.67 4.53 -14.79
CA LEU A 488 0.73 4.23 -15.09
C LEU A 488 0.93 2.82 -15.66
N ASP A 489 0.31 1.81 -15.04
CA ASP A 489 0.37 0.40 -15.40
C ASP A 489 -0.82 -0.38 -14.81
N LEU A 490 -1.62 -1.01 -15.69
CA LEU A 490 -2.85 -1.70 -15.30
C LEU A 490 -2.60 -2.97 -14.49
N GLU A 491 -1.50 -3.70 -14.72
CA GLU A 491 -1.20 -4.91 -13.96
C GLU A 491 -0.86 -4.54 -12.51
N ARG A 492 -0.05 -3.51 -12.29
CA ARG A 492 0.26 -2.97 -10.96
C ARG A 492 -1.00 -2.53 -10.21
N ALA A 493 -1.98 -1.96 -10.90
CA ALA A 493 -3.28 -1.61 -10.32
C ALA A 493 -4.11 -2.85 -9.93
N ILE A 494 -4.14 -3.87 -10.78
CA ILE A 494 -4.81 -5.16 -10.53
C ILE A 494 -4.18 -5.89 -9.33
N GLU A 495 -2.86 -5.94 -9.27
CA GLU A 495 -2.14 -6.56 -8.15
C GLU A 495 -2.33 -5.80 -6.84
N SER A 496 -2.39 -4.46 -6.90
CA SER A 496 -2.69 -3.63 -5.72
C SER A 496 -4.10 -3.87 -5.20
N LEU A 497 -5.09 -4.11 -6.08
CA LEU A 497 -6.42 -4.57 -5.67
C LEU A 497 -6.35 -5.98 -5.06
N ASN A 498 -5.63 -6.90 -5.71
CA ASN A 498 -5.51 -8.29 -5.29
C ASN A 498 -4.88 -8.44 -3.91
N ALA A 499 -3.86 -7.64 -3.60
CA ALA A 499 -3.18 -7.65 -2.31
C ALA A 499 -4.14 -7.44 -1.13
N TYR A 500 -5.31 -6.81 -1.33
CA TYR A 500 -6.25 -6.47 -0.27
C TYR A 500 -7.55 -7.27 -0.24
N VAL A 501 -7.75 -8.18 -1.19
CA VAL A 501 -8.91 -9.07 -1.21
C VAL A 501 -8.50 -10.49 -0.86
N THR A 502 -9.41 -11.26 -0.26
CA THR A 502 -9.18 -12.67 0.08
C THR A 502 -10.12 -13.58 -0.68
N GLU A 503 -9.82 -14.88 -0.74
CA GLU A 503 -10.73 -15.85 -1.31
C GLU A 503 -12.09 -15.84 -0.57
N PRO A 504 -13.22 -16.06 -1.27
CA PRO A 504 -14.51 -16.21 -0.61
C PRO A 504 -14.49 -17.38 0.38
N GLY A 505 -14.91 -17.15 1.61
CA GLY A 505 -14.88 -18.12 2.70
C GLY A 505 -13.57 -18.16 3.50
N ASP A 506 -12.63 -17.23 3.26
CA ASP A 506 -11.40 -17.14 4.06
C ASP A 506 -11.73 -17.04 5.57
N PRO A 507 -11.24 -17.98 6.40
CA PRO A 507 -11.63 -18.06 7.80
C PRO A 507 -10.95 -17.01 8.68
N HIS A 508 -9.91 -16.35 8.19
CA HIS A 508 -9.07 -15.44 8.98
C HIS A 508 -9.37 -13.97 8.67
N ALA A 509 -9.65 -13.64 7.41
CA ALA A 509 -9.85 -12.27 7.00
C ALA A 509 -10.82 -12.15 5.82
N ALA A 510 -11.93 -11.45 6.02
CA ALA A 510 -12.89 -11.13 4.97
C ALA A 510 -12.27 -10.27 3.83
N PHE A 511 -11.23 -9.52 4.17
CA PHE A 511 -10.34 -8.75 3.30
C PHE A 511 -9.07 -8.42 4.11
N ILE A 512 -8.01 -7.91 3.49
CA ILE A 512 -6.81 -7.51 4.25
C ILE A 512 -7.03 -6.12 4.85
N HIS A 513 -6.92 -6.03 6.18
CA HIS A 513 -7.21 -4.82 6.93
C HIS A 513 -5.98 -4.31 7.69
N HIS A 514 -5.59 -3.07 7.39
CA HIS A 514 -4.72 -2.23 8.19
C HIS A 514 -5.16 -0.78 8.06
N GLY A 515 -5.20 -0.04 9.16
CA GLY A 515 -5.57 1.36 9.13
C GLY A 515 -7.07 1.57 8.92
N SER A 516 -7.42 2.67 8.27
CA SER A 516 -8.81 3.06 8.01
C SER A 516 -9.50 2.12 7.02
N PRO A 517 -10.65 1.51 7.38
CA PRO A 517 -11.36 0.58 6.49
C PRO A 517 -12.27 1.30 5.47
N VAL A 518 -11.80 2.40 4.87
CA VAL A 518 -12.54 3.06 3.77
C VAL A 518 -12.45 2.16 2.53
N PRO A 519 -13.59 1.73 1.93
CA PRO A 519 -13.61 0.67 0.92
C PRO A 519 -13.21 1.15 -0.49
N VAL A 520 -12.03 1.78 -0.60
CA VAL A 520 -11.51 2.37 -1.86
C VAL A 520 -11.28 1.30 -2.94
N GLN A 521 -11.08 0.04 -2.54
CA GLN A 521 -10.96 -1.13 -3.41
C GLN A 521 -12.14 -1.27 -4.38
N MET A 522 -13.37 -0.95 -3.96
CA MET A 522 -14.55 -0.99 -4.84
C MET A 522 -14.51 0.13 -5.90
N TYR A 523 -13.94 1.29 -5.56
CA TYR A 523 -13.77 2.40 -6.50
C TYR A 523 -12.69 2.07 -7.53
N LEU A 524 -11.56 1.51 -7.07
CA LEU A 524 -10.51 0.99 -7.94
C LEU A 524 -11.06 -0.10 -8.88
N TYR A 525 -11.86 -1.02 -8.35
CA TYR A 525 -12.51 -2.05 -9.15
C TYR A 525 -13.41 -1.47 -10.25
N GLN A 526 -14.19 -0.43 -9.95
CA GLN A 526 -14.98 0.29 -10.95
C GLN A 526 -14.09 0.98 -12.00
N GLU A 527 -13.02 1.64 -11.58
CA GLU A 527 -12.11 2.30 -12.53
C GLU A 527 -11.38 1.27 -13.42
N LEU A 528 -10.90 0.16 -12.87
CA LEU A 528 -10.31 -0.94 -13.65
C LEU A 528 -11.30 -1.49 -14.69
N TRP A 529 -12.58 -1.64 -14.33
CA TRP A 529 -13.62 -1.97 -15.29
C TRP A 529 -13.77 -0.88 -16.37
N ASN A 530 -13.88 0.38 -15.97
CA ASN A 530 -14.03 1.51 -16.91
C ASN A 530 -12.82 1.67 -17.85
N ARG A 531 -11.64 1.15 -17.47
CA ARG A 531 -10.43 1.11 -18.31
C ARG A 531 -10.37 -0.10 -19.24
N THR A 532 -10.77 -1.28 -18.75
CA THR A 532 -10.45 -2.56 -19.41
C THR A 532 -11.65 -3.27 -20.02
N GLN A 533 -12.86 -3.02 -19.49
CA GLN A 533 -14.08 -3.79 -19.76
C GLN A 533 -13.86 -5.32 -19.63
N SER A 534 -12.90 -5.74 -18.79
CA SER A 534 -12.51 -7.14 -18.67
C SER A 534 -13.51 -7.91 -17.80
N ARG A 535 -14.31 -8.75 -18.45
CA ARG A 535 -15.22 -9.68 -17.75
C ARG A 535 -14.49 -10.73 -16.91
N GLU A 536 -13.28 -11.10 -17.30
CA GLU A 536 -12.44 -12.01 -16.50
C GLU A 536 -12.06 -11.36 -15.17
N LEU A 537 -11.58 -10.12 -15.21
CA LEU A 537 -11.28 -9.31 -14.02
C LEU A 537 -12.53 -9.17 -13.14
N LEU A 538 -13.66 -8.78 -13.75
CA LEU A 538 -14.94 -8.58 -13.06
C LEU A 538 -15.37 -9.85 -12.31
N ARG A 539 -15.36 -11.01 -12.99
CA ARG A 539 -15.73 -12.31 -12.39
C ARG A 539 -14.80 -12.72 -11.26
N PHE A 540 -13.50 -12.44 -11.40
CA PHE A 540 -12.50 -12.80 -10.40
C PHE A 540 -12.67 -12.01 -9.10
N PHE A 541 -12.80 -10.69 -9.19
CA PHE A 541 -12.84 -9.82 -8.01
C PHE A 541 -14.22 -9.71 -7.37
N TYR A 542 -15.32 -9.83 -8.13
CA TYR A 542 -16.68 -9.66 -7.61
C TYR A 542 -16.98 -10.43 -6.31
N PRO A 543 -16.81 -11.77 -6.23
CA PRO A 543 -17.17 -12.49 -5.01
C PRO A 543 -16.29 -12.10 -3.81
N ARG A 544 -15.03 -11.71 -4.04
CA ARG A 544 -14.10 -11.26 -3.01
C ARG A 544 -14.48 -9.88 -2.46
N LEU A 545 -14.84 -8.96 -3.35
CA LEU A 545 -15.31 -7.62 -2.97
C LEU A 545 -16.71 -7.66 -2.34
N ARG A 546 -17.58 -8.59 -2.75
CA ARG A 546 -18.86 -8.84 -2.08
C ARG A 546 -18.64 -9.32 -0.65
N GLN A 547 -17.69 -10.23 -0.42
CA GLN A 547 -17.32 -10.66 0.94
C GLN A 547 -16.86 -9.46 1.79
N TYR A 548 -15.97 -8.64 1.25
CA TYR A 548 -15.53 -7.39 1.91
C TYR A 548 -16.73 -6.50 2.24
N TYR A 549 -17.60 -6.20 1.27
CA TYR A 549 -18.80 -5.39 1.49
C TYR A 549 -19.72 -5.96 2.58
N LEU A 550 -20.02 -7.26 2.55
CA LEU A 550 -20.88 -7.90 3.55
C LEU A 550 -20.31 -7.81 4.96
N PHE A 551 -18.98 -7.90 5.11
CA PHE A 551 -18.33 -7.63 6.38
C PHE A 551 -18.52 -6.17 6.80
N MET A 552 -18.31 -5.22 5.89
CA MET A 552 -18.44 -3.78 6.15
C MET A 552 -19.84 -3.34 6.56
N ILE A 553 -20.89 -4.05 6.16
CA ILE A 553 -22.27 -3.78 6.59
C ILE A 553 -22.72 -4.62 7.79
N GLY A 554 -21.83 -5.40 8.41
CA GLY A 554 -22.16 -6.19 9.60
C GLY A 554 -22.86 -7.52 9.34
N ARG A 555 -22.84 -8.05 8.12
CA ARG A 555 -23.56 -9.27 7.72
C ARG A 555 -22.71 -10.51 7.51
N LEU A 556 -21.39 -10.40 7.73
CA LEU A 556 -20.47 -11.52 7.57
C LEU A 556 -19.66 -11.75 8.84
N GLY A 557 -19.57 -13.02 9.23
CA GLY A 557 -18.66 -13.50 10.27
C GLY A 557 -18.87 -12.78 11.59
N SER A 558 -17.77 -12.38 12.22
CA SER A 558 -17.73 -11.67 13.50
C SER A 558 -17.93 -10.16 13.40
N SER A 559 -18.42 -9.64 12.27
CA SER A 559 -18.50 -8.18 12.06
C SER A 559 -19.41 -7.49 13.08
N THR A 560 -18.91 -6.41 13.68
CA THR A 560 -19.65 -5.56 14.63
C THR A 560 -20.04 -4.20 14.04
N ILE A 561 -19.75 -3.96 12.76
CA ILE A 561 -19.89 -2.63 12.14
C ILE A 561 -21.36 -2.17 12.08
N GLY A 562 -22.28 -3.09 11.80
CA GLY A 562 -23.73 -2.86 11.70
C GLY A 562 -24.51 -3.08 12.99
N ARG A 563 -23.90 -2.90 14.17
CA ARG A 563 -24.53 -3.24 15.46
C ARG A 563 -25.63 -2.29 15.96
N LEU A 564 -25.75 -1.09 15.39
CA LEU A 564 -26.65 -0.04 15.88
C LEU A 564 -28.06 -0.21 15.31
N SER A 565 -29.11 -0.04 16.14
CA SER A 565 -30.50 -0.24 15.70
C SER A 565 -30.99 0.86 14.76
N SER A 566 -30.30 2.00 14.70
CA SER A 566 -30.54 3.06 13.73
C SER A 566 -30.26 2.66 12.28
N GLY A 567 -29.45 1.62 12.06
CA GLY A 567 -28.97 1.23 10.73
C GLY A 567 -27.72 1.97 10.25
N LEU A 568 -27.16 2.90 11.05
CA LEU A 568 -25.85 3.51 10.76
C LEU A 568 -24.70 2.58 11.16
N LEU A 569 -23.60 2.69 10.42
CA LEU A 569 -22.40 1.87 10.55
C LEU A 569 -21.31 2.62 11.34
N ASN A 570 -20.49 1.87 12.09
CA ASN A 570 -19.27 2.41 12.73
C ASN A 570 -18.15 1.37 12.80
N THR A 571 -16.89 1.83 12.71
CA THR A 571 -15.71 0.95 12.58
C THR A 571 -14.84 0.93 13.84
N TRP A 572 -15.33 1.47 14.96
CA TRP A 572 -14.52 1.74 16.15
C TRP A 572 -13.94 0.50 16.84
N ASP A 573 -14.53 -0.68 16.63
CA ASP A 573 -14.01 -1.94 17.16
C ASP A 573 -12.83 -2.48 16.32
N TYR A 574 -12.56 -1.88 15.14
CA TYR A 574 -11.51 -2.29 14.19
C TYR A 574 -10.39 -1.28 14.05
N PHE A 575 -10.73 0.01 14.06
CA PHE A 575 -9.75 1.09 13.95
C PHE A 575 -10.24 2.37 14.62
N TYR A 576 -9.31 3.24 15.01
CA TYR A 576 -9.65 4.45 15.75
C TYR A 576 -10.24 5.56 14.87
N ASN A 577 -10.04 5.52 13.55
CA ASN A 577 -10.63 6.51 12.65
C ASN A 577 -11.68 5.93 11.67
N SER A 578 -12.60 6.79 11.20
CA SER A 578 -13.75 6.38 10.37
C SER A 578 -13.62 6.68 8.87
N GLY A 579 -12.89 7.73 8.51
CA GLY A 579 -12.84 8.25 7.13
C GLY A 579 -11.43 8.55 6.61
N GLY A 580 -10.40 7.93 7.20
CA GLY A 580 -9.01 8.18 6.79
C GLY A 580 -8.38 9.41 7.44
N TRP A 581 -8.92 9.87 8.58
CA TRP A 581 -8.50 11.10 9.24
C TRP A 581 -8.14 10.91 10.70
N ASP A 582 -7.00 11.44 11.14
CA ASP A 582 -6.48 11.14 12.48
C ASP A 582 -7.07 12.05 13.56
N ASP A 583 -7.03 13.37 13.33
CA ASP A 583 -7.45 14.42 14.27
C ASP A 583 -8.72 15.18 13.83
N TYR A 584 -9.59 14.51 13.06
CA TYR A 584 -10.88 15.10 12.66
C TYR A 584 -11.71 15.44 13.92
N PRO A 585 -12.22 16.68 14.07
CA PRO A 585 -12.69 17.18 15.37
C PRO A 585 -13.76 16.35 16.09
N PRO A 586 -14.89 15.93 15.47
CA PRO A 586 -15.87 15.09 16.15
C PRO A 586 -15.31 13.72 16.55
N GLN A 587 -14.43 13.15 15.73
CA GLN A 587 -13.82 11.87 16.03
C GLN A 587 -12.92 11.96 17.25
N GLN A 588 -12.04 12.96 17.31
CA GLN A 588 -11.19 13.18 18.48
C GLN A 588 -12.05 13.36 19.74
N TYR A 589 -13.12 14.15 19.64
CA TYR A 589 -14.05 14.37 20.75
C TYR A 589 -14.68 13.08 21.28
N ILE A 590 -15.16 12.18 20.42
CA ILE A 590 -15.83 10.96 20.89
C ILE A 590 -14.87 9.99 21.57
N HIS A 591 -13.60 9.95 21.17
CA HIS A 591 -12.55 9.17 21.82
C HIS A 591 -12.22 9.76 23.18
N ASP A 592 -12.00 11.07 23.25
CA ASP A 592 -11.71 11.78 24.51
C ASP A 592 -12.84 11.62 25.54
N LYS A 593 -14.09 11.50 25.07
CA LYS A 593 -15.26 11.26 25.92
C LYS A 593 -15.57 9.78 26.16
N GLY A 594 -14.89 8.85 25.49
CA GLY A 594 -15.15 7.42 25.60
C GLY A 594 -16.54 6.99 25.11
N ILE A 595 -17.11 7.71 24.13
CA ILE A 595 -18.48 7.48 23.61
C ILE A 595 -18.52 6.86 22.22
N CYS A 596 -17.41 6.29 21.74
CA CYS A 596 -17.31 5.70 20.39
C CYS A 596 -18.38 4.63 20.15
N ARG A 597 -18.64 3.73 21.13
CA ARG A 597 -19.66 2.69 21.00
C ARG A 597 -21.08 3.19 20.73
N LYS A 598 -21.36 4.46 21.07
CA LYS A 598 -22.66 5.10 20.94
C LYS A 598 -22.72 6.12 19.82
N THR A 599 -21.64 6.29 19.06
CA THR A 599 -21.57 7.34 18.04
C THR A 599 -21.30 6.75 16.67
N ALA A 600 -22.11 7.13 15.68
CA ALA A 600 -21.89 6.73 14.30
C ALA A 600 -21.50 7.94 13.43
N PRO A 601 -20.38 7.87 12.68
CA PRO A 601 -20.05 8.85 11.65
C PRO A 601 -20.93 8.64 10.42
N THR A 602 -21.01 9.64 9.53
CA THR A 602 -21.81 9.49 8.30
C THR A 602 -21.01 8.91 7.14
N VAL A 603 -19.68 9.08 7.14
CA VAL A 603 -18.78 8.63 6.06
C VAL A 603 -18.81 7.12 5.84
N THR A 604 -18.84 6.31 6.91
CA THR A 604 -18.78 4.84 6.82
C THR A 604 -20.00 4.30 6.08
N THR A 605 -21.19 4.73 6.52
CA THR A 605 -22.46 4.35 5.90
C THR A 605 -22.54 4.86 4.45
N SER A 606 -22.08 6.09 4.21
CA SER A 606 -22.07 6.70 2.87
C SER A 606 -21.19 5.92 1.87
N HIS A 607 -19.97 5.54 2.26
CA HIS A 607 -19.11 4.74 1.41
C HIS A 607 -19.64 3.31 1.21
N CYS A 608 -20.33 2.72 2.21
CA CYS A 608 -20.97 1.41 2.03
C CYS A 608 -22.14 1.47 1.04
N ILE A 609 -22.96 2.52 1.06
CA ILE A 609 -23.99 2.75 0.03
C ILE A 609 -23.35 2.85 -1.36
N ARG A 610 -22.26 3.62 -1.48
CA ARG A 610 -21.56 3.76 -2.75
C ARG A 610 -20.94 2.43 -3.21
N ALA A 611 -20.35 1.66 -2.32
CA ALA A 611 -19.83 0.32 -2.59
C ALA A 611 -20.94 -0.64 -3.07
N ALA A 612 -22.11 -0.61 -2.42
CA ALA A 612 -23.28 -1.38 -2.85
C ALA A 612 -23.72 -1.02 -4.27
N LYS A 613 -23.78 0.28 -4.61
CA LYS A 613 -24.11 0.74 -5.97
C LYS A 613 -23.10 0.23 -7.01
N ILE A 614 -21.81 0.24 -6.68
CA ILE A 614 -20.75 -0.30 -7.55
C ILE A 614 -20.93 -1.81 -7.76
N LEU A 615 -21.11 -2.57 -6.69
CA LEU A 615 -21.31 -4.01 -6.75
C LEU A 615 -22.60 -4.39 -7.47
N ARG A 616 -23.68 -3.62 -7.30
CA ARG A 616 -24.92 -3.78 -8.06
C ARG A 616 -24.71 -3.61 -9.56
N MET A 617 -23.98 -2.58 -10.00
CA MET A 617 -23.64 -2.41 -11.42
C MET A 617 -22.84 -3.59 -11.98
N ALA A 618 -21.89 -4.12 -11.19
CA ALA A 618 -21.12 -5.31 -11.56
C ALA A 618 -22.01 -6.58 -11.62
N ALA A 619 -22.91 -6.77 -10.67
CA ALA A 619 -23.85 -7.90 -10.65
C ALA A 619 -24.80 -7.88 -11.86
N LEU A 620 -25.24 -6.70 -12.30
CA LEU A 620 -25.99 -6.53 -13.55
C LEU A 620 -25.16 -6.96 -14.76
N GLU A 621 -23.89 -6.55 -14.84
CA GLU A 621 -22.98 -6.91 -15.94
C GLU A 621 -22.62 -8.41 -15.96
N LEU A 622 -22.55 -9.05 -14.79
CA LEU A 622 -22.22 -10.48 -14.63
C LEU A 622 -23.36 -11.44 -14.96
N GLY A 623 -24.48 -10.95 -15.51
CA GLY A 623 -25.63 -11.76 -15.89
C GLY A 623 -26.80 -11.66 -14.94
N ARG A 624 -26.95 -10.53 -14.23
CA ARG A 624 -28.05 -10.23 -13.30
C ARG A 624 -28.19 -11.27 -12.19
N LEU A 625 -27.26 -11.20 -11.23
CA LEU A 625 -27.31 -12.04 -10.04
C LEU A 625 -28.46 -11.59 -9.11
N GLU A 626 -29.70 -12.00 -9.40
CA GLU A 626 -30.92 -11.45 -8.79
C GLU A 626 -30.89 -11.44 -7.25
N ASP A 627 -30.45 -12.52 -6.59
CA ASP A 627 -30.34 -12.58 -5.12
C ASP A 627 -29.39 -11.50 -4.55
N ASP A 628 -28.32 -11.18 -5.27
CA ASP A 628 -27.38 -10.14 -4.86
C ASP A 628 -27.95 -8.74 -5.11
N LEU A 629 -28.66 -8.56 -6.24
CA LEU A 629 -29.30 -7.29 -6.61
C LEU A 629 -30.33 -6.88 -5.56
N ASP A 630 -31.23 -7.79 -5.18
CA ASP A 630 -32.24 -7.55 -4.14
C ASP A 630 -31.60 -7.16 -2.81
N GLY A 631 -30.51 -7.85 -2.44
CA GLY A 631 -29.72 -7.54 -1.25
C GLY A 631 -29.14 -6.12 -1.28
N TYR A 632 -28.48 -5.74 -2.37
CA TYR A 632 -27.91 -4.39 -2.52
C TYR A 632 -29.00 -3.31 -2.53
N ASP A 633 -30.13 -3.54 -3.19
CA ASP A 633 -31.22 -2.56 -3.25
C ASP A 633 -31.84 -2.33 -1.87
N GLN A 634 -32.08 -3.40 -1.12
CA GLN A 634 -32.55 -3.31 0.26
C GLN A 634 -31.56 -2.57 1.17
N ASP A 635 -30.26 -2.83 1.00
CA ASP A 635 -29.20 -2.21 1.79
C ASP A 635 -29.07 -0.72 1.50
N ILE A 636 -29.06 -0.34 0.22
CA ILE A 636 -29.04 1.05 -0.23
C ILE A 636 -30.26 1.78 0.34
N ALA A 637 -31.46 1.21 0.22
CA ALA A 637 -32.68 1.83 0.71
C ALA A 637 -32.67 2.02 2.25
N SER A 638 -32.30 0.98 3.00
CA SER A 638 -32.26 1.02 4.47
C SER A 638 -31.22 2.03 4.98
N MET A 639 -29.99 1.96 4.50
CA MET A 639 -28.92 2.88 4.92
C MET A 639 -29.20 4.33 4.51
N THR A 640 -29.76 4.54 3.32
CA THR A 640 -30.20 5.88 2.86
C THR A 640 -31.26 6.44 3.80
N SER A 641 -32.29 5.64 4.12
CA SER A 641 -33.38 6.05 5.01
C SER A 641 -32.86 6.41 6.39
N ALA A 642 -31.90 5.65 6.93
CA ALA A 642 -31.28 5.90 8.22
C ALA A 642 -30.50 7.24 8.25
N ILE A 643 -29.65 7.51 7.24
CA ILE A 643 -28.94 8.79 7.13
C ILE A 643 -29.94 9.95 7.04
N GLN A 644 -30.93 9.84 6.15
CA GLN A 644 -31.89 10.90 5.89
C GLN A 644 -32.78 11.22 7.10
N ALA A 645 -33.16 10.20 7.88
CA ALA A 645 -34.03 10.38 9.03
C ALA A 645 -33.33 11.03 10.23
N TYR A 646 -32.05 10.73 10.45
CA TYR A 646 -31.41 11.01 11.74
C TYR A 646 -30.22 11.96 11.72
N THR A 647 -29.64 12.23 10.55
CA THR A 647 -28.33 12.94 10.51
C THR A 647 -28.35 14.28 9.83
N TRP A 648 -29.39 14.63 9.06
CA TRP A 648 -29.47 15.94 8.40
C TRP A 648 -29.79 17.06 9.38
N ASP A 649 -28.92 18.08 9.45
CA ASP A 649 -29.16 19.29 10.23
C ASP A 649 -29.49 20.46 9.33
N GLU A 650 -30.78 20.83 9.28
CA GLU A 650 -31.30 21.88 8.40
C GLU A 650 -30.62 23.24 8.65
N GLU A 651 -30.33 23.55 9.92
CA GLU A 651 -29.72 24.81 10.36
C GLU A 651 -28.31 24.98 9.76
N SER A 652 -27.42 24.01 10.00
CA SER A 652 -26.06 24.07 9.45
C SER A 652 -25.99 23.74 7.96
N GLY A 653 -26.91 22.92 7.43
CA GLY A 653 -26.84 22.40 6.06
C GLY A 653 -25.79 21.30 5.88
N TYR A 654 -25.49 20.56 6.95
CA TYR A 654 -24.55 19.44 6.98
C TYR A 654 -25.20 18.21 7.63
N PHE A 655 -24.67 17.03 7.32
CA PHE A 655 -25.01 15.82 8.07
C PHE A 655 -24.11 15.68 9.32
N GLY A 656 -24.66 15.25 10.45
CA GLY A 656 -23.98 15.15 11.75
C GLY A 656 -23.61 13.72 12.16
N TYR A 657 -22.61 13.59 13.05
CA TYR A 657 -22.36 12.33 13.77
C TYR A 657 -23.58 12.00 14.64
N LEU A 658 -24.12 10.78 14.57
CA LEU A 658 -25.32 10.41 15.30
C LEU A 658 -25.00 9.77 16.64
N LEU A 659 -25.60 10.28 17.72
CA LEU A 659 -25.54 9.68 19.06
C LEU A 659 -26.65 8.64 19.24
N HIS A 660 -26.35 7.62 20.04
CA HIS A 660 -27.26 6.54 20.37
C HIS A 660 -27.35 6.32 21.89
N ASP A 661 -28.47 5.75 22.34
CA ASP A 661 -28.61 5.26 23.71
C ASP A 661 -27.88 3.92 23.92
N GLU A 662 -27.98 3.35 25.12
CA GLU A 662 -27.38 2.04 25.44
C GLU A 662 -28.01 0.87 24.67
N GLN A 663 -29.22 1.06 24.14
CA GLN A 663 -29.94 0.08 23.32
C GLN A 663 -29.63 0.25 21.82
N GLY A 664 -28.78 1.22 21.46
CA GLY A 664 -28.41 1.52 20.08
C GLY A 664 -29.46 2.33 19.32
N ASN A 665 -30.49 2.86 19.98
CA ASN A 665 -31.51 3.69 19.33
C ASN A 665 -30.97 5.09 19.05
N PRO A 666 -31.36 5.71 17.93
CA PRO A 666 -30.92 7.06 17.57
C PRO A 666 -31.45 8.10 18.56
N LEU A 667 -30.58 9.05 18.93
CA LEU A 667 -30.92 10.20 19.79
C LEU A 667 -30.95 11.50 18.97
N ASP A 668 -29.81 12.17 18.88
CA ASP A 668 -29.63 13.42 18.15
C ASP A 668 -28.21 13.46 17.59
N ILE A 669 -27.93 14.40 16.70
CA ILE A 669 -26.58 14.61 16.21
C ILE A 669 -25.68 15.22 17.27
N LEU A 670 -24.39 14.90 17.20
CA LEU A 670 -23.37 15.44 18.06
C LEU A 670 -23.23 16.96 17.82
N ARG A 671 -23.39 17.75 18.88
CA ARG A 671 -23.22 19.20 18.86
C ARG A 671 -21.92 19.61 19.55
N HIS A 672 -21.29 20.64 19.00
CA HIS A 672 -20.19 21.34 19.64
C HIS A 672 -20.73 22.19 20.81
N GLU A 673 -19.87 22.60 21.76
CA GLU A 673 -20.28 23.43 22.92
C GLU A 673 -20.93 24.76 22.53
N SER A 674 -20.64 25.26 21.33
CA SER A 674 -21.26 26.47 20.76
C SER A 674 -22.68 26.22 20.20
N GLY A 675 -23.17 24.99 20.22
CA GLY A 675 -24.44 24.57 19.59
C GLY A 675 -24.32 24.21 18.10
N ALA A 676 -23.17 24.46 17.47
CA ALA A 676 -22.96 24.12 16.06
C ALA A 676 -23.01 22.59 15.84
N ASN A 677 -23.43 22.16 14.66
CA ASN A 677 -23.22 20.78 14.22
C ASN A 677 -21.72 20.46 14.34
N PHE A 678 -21.36 19.40 15.06
CA PHE A 678 -19.96 19.03 15.23
C PHE A 678 -19.41 18.24 14.03
N ASN A 679 -19.93 18.47 12.82
CA ASN A 679 -19.50 17.77 11.62
C ASN A 679 -19.62 18.62 10.34
N MET A 680 -19.33 19.91 10.45
CA MET A 680 -19.27 20.82 9.31
C MET A 680 -17.96 20.61 8.53
N GLY A 681 -17.84 19.49 7.84
CA GLY A 681 -16.64 19.08 7.13
C GLY A 681 -16.89 17.97 6.13
N ILE A 682 -15.81 17.35 5.65
CA ILE A 682 -15.85 16.34 4.58
C ILE A 682 -16.66 15.08 4.95
N ASP A 683 -16.73 14.68 6.23
CA ASP A 683 -17.67 13.64 6.66
C ASP A 683 -19.12 14.09 6.49
N GLY A 684 -19.47 15.28 6.96
CA GLY A 684 -20.84 15.81 6.91
C GLY A 684 -21.37 16.08 5.51
N ILE A 685 -20.55 15.96 4.48
CA ILE A 685 -20.96 16.02 3.07
C ILE A 685 -20.81 14.66 2.36
N ALA A 686 -20.32 13.61 3.01
CA ALA A 686 -20.15 12.28 2.44
C ALA A 686 -21.45 11.66 1.86
N PRO A 687 -22.66 11.95 2.38
CA PRO A 687 -23.90 11.53 1.72
C PRO A 687 -24.07 12.05 0.27
N LEU A 688 -23.41 13.16 -0.09
CA LEU A 688 -23.34 13.64 -1.46
C LEU A 688 -22.58 12.65 -2.35
N VAL A 689 -21.44 12.14 -1.86
CA VAL A 689 -20.62 11.13 -2.54
C VAL A 689 -21.38 9.81 -2.69
N ALA A 690 -22.21 9.44 -1.70
CA ALA A 690 -23.10 8.28 -1.81
C ALA A 690 -24.21 8.48 -2.87
N GLY A 691 -24.48 9.72 -3.29
CA GLY A 691 -25.52 10.06 -4.24
C GLY A 691 -26.92 9.83 -3.68
N ILE A 692 -27.14 10.21 -2.41
CA ILE A 692 -28.42 10.03 -1.71
C ILE A 692 -29.07 11.33 -1.24
N CYS A 693 -28.42 12.48 -1.46
CA CYS A 693 -28.96 13.78 -1.09
C CYS A 693 -30.17 14.16 -1.94
N SER A 694 -31.17 14.79 -1.32
CA SER A 694 -32.24 15.48 -2.04
C SER A 694 -31.69 16.65 -2.85
N GLU A 695 -32.48 17.22 -3.76
CA GLU A 695 -32.08 18.41 -4.51
C GLU A 695 -31.79 19.60 -3.60
N HIS A 696 -32.60 19.79 -2.56
CA HIS A 696 -32.40 20.82 -1.54
C HIS A 696 -31.08 20.65 -0.78
N GLN A 697 -30.81 19.44 -0.29
CA GLN A 697 -29.56 19.10 0.40
C GLN A 697 -28.35 19.26 -0.52
N THR A 698 -28.46 18.80 -1.77
CA THR A 698 -27.43 18.95 -2.79
C THR A 698 -27.11 20.43 -3.00
N SER A 699 -28.13 21.28 -3.20
CA SER A 699 -27.96 22.71 -3.39
C SER A 699 -27.27 23.39 -2.20
N ARG A 700 -27.69 23.06 -0.96
CA ARG A 700 -27.09 23.57 0.29
C ARG A 700 -25.63 23.16 0.44
N ILE A 701 -25.31 21.88 0.25
CA ILE A 701 -23.92 21.39 0.34
C ILE A 701 -23.05 22.02 -0.75
N MET A 702 -23.57 22.10 -1.98
CA MET A 702 -22.85 22.67 -3.11
C MET A 702 -22.55 24.17 -2.93
N SER A 703 -23.45 24.93 -2.30
CA SER A 703 -23.18 26.33 -2.01
C SER A 703 -22.06 26.47 -0.98
N HIS A 704 -22.00 25.63 0.05
CA HIS A 704 -20.90 25.65 1.03
C HIS A 704 -19.57 25.15 0.44
N MET A 705 -19.59 24.09 -0.39
CA MET A 705 -18.40 23.49 -1.00
C MET A 705 -17.62 24.45 -1.88
N PHE A 706 -18.29 25.39 -2.54
CA PHE A 706 -17.69 26.32 -3.50
C PHE A 706 -17.72 27.78 -3.04
N ASP A 707 -18.03 28.02 -1.77
CA ASP A 707 -17.94 29.33 -1.10
C ASP A 707 -16.56 29.48 -0.44
N GLU A 708 -15.86 30.56 -0.80
CA GLU A 708 -14.52 30.91 -0.32
C GLU A 708 -14.45 31.19 1.19
N GLN A 709 -15.58 31.50 1.81
CA GLN A 709 -15.68 31.70 3.27
C GLN A 709 -15.98 30.40 4.02
N ARG A 710 -16.28 29.30 3.31
CA ARG A 710 -16.75 28.03 3.86
C ARG A 710 -15.72 26.92 3.60
N LEU A 711 -16.03 25.94 2.75
CA LEU A 711 -15.13 24.82 2.47
C LEU A 711 -14.13 25.12 1.35
N TRP A 712 -14.45 26.03 0.42
CA TRP A 712 -13.55 26.33 -0.70
C TRP A 712 -12.41 27.22 -0.25
N THR A 713 -11.19 26.87 -0.63
CA THR A 713 -9.98 27.69 -0.41
C THR A 713 -9.27 27.92 -1.76
N PRO A 714 -8.31 28.86 -1.84
CA PRO A 714 -7.52 29.06 -3.07
C PRO A 714 -6.73 27.83 -3.53
N ILE A 715 -6.57 26.82 -2.66
CA ILE A 715 -5.78 25.61 -2.94
C ILE A 715 -6.63 24.33 -2.96
N GLY A 716 -7.96 24.44 -2.82
CA GLY A 716 -8.89 23.30 -2.87
C GLY A 716 -9.87 23.27 -1.71
N ILE A 717 -10.46 22.11 -1.45
CA ILE A 717 -11.50 21.93 -0.43
C ILE A 717 -10.84 21.60 0.92
N SER A 718 -11.09 22.44 1.94
CA SER A 718 -10.67 22.20 3.32
C SER A 718 -11.41 20.99 3.93
N SER A 719 -10.74 20.26 4.82
CA SER A 719 -11.36 19.13 5.54
C SER A 719 -12.51 19.56 6.46
N VAL A 720 -12.47 20.80 6.97
CA VAL A 720 -13.49 21.41 7.84
C VAL A 720 -13.87 22.78 7.30
N ASP A 721 -15.16 23.13 7.40
CA ASP A 721 -15.69 24.44 7.02
C ASP A 721 -14.99 25.54 7.83
N GLN A 722 -14.43 26.54 7.14
CA GLN A 722 -13.67 27.64 7.76
C GLN A 722 -14.48 28.46 8.78
N THR A 723 -15.81 28.39 8.74
CA THR A 723 -16.71 29.04 9.70
C THR A 723 -17.00 28.21 10.95
N ALA A 724 -16.63 26.92 10.96
CA ALA A 724 -16.86 26.07 12.11
C ALA A 724 -15.98 26.53 13.29
N PRO A 725 -16.51 26.55 14.53
CA PRO A 725 -15.78 27.03 15.71
C PRO A 725 -14.56 26.16 16.08
N TYR A 726 -14.45 24.98 15.48
CA TYR A 726 -13.37 24.02 15.67
C TYR A 726 -12.47 23.87 14.43
N PHE A 727 -12.61 24.75 13.42
CA PHE A 727 -11.68 24.82 12.29
C PHE A 727 -10.31 25.32 12.74
N LYS A 728 -9.25 24.70 12.21
CA LYS A 728 -7.86 25.12 12.40
C LYS A 728 -7.14 25.15 11.06
N GLY A 729 -6.86 26.34 10.54
CA GLY A 729 -6.24 26.44 9.21
C GLY A 729 -4.81 25.90 9.14
N ASP A 730 -4.10 25.81 10.27
CA ASP A 730 -2.77 25.20 10.40
C ASP A 730 -2.81 23.72 10.82
N GLY A 731 -3.99 23.15 11.01
CA GLY A 731 -4.14 21.80 11.52
C GLY A 731 -4.21 20.74 10.41
N TYR A 732 -4.23 19.46 10.81
CA TYR A 732 -4.05 18.31 9.90
C TYR A 732 -5.38 17.94 9.21
N TRP A 733 -6.21 17.07 9.79
CA TRP A 733 -7.57 16.78 9.30
C TRP A 733 -8.64 17.73 9.85
N ASN A 734 -8.27 18.73 10.63
CA ASN A 734 -9.16 19.78 11.14
C ASN A 734 -9.03 21.13 10.40
N GLY A 735 -8.34 21.15 9.24
CA GLY A 735 -8.42 22.25 8.29
C GLY A 735 -7.53 22.19 7.05
N ALA A 736 -6.55 21.29 6.94
CA ALA A 736 -5.72 21.21 5.72
C ALA A 736 -6.51 20.72 4.49
N VAL A 737 -5.91 20.91 3.31
CA VAL A 737 -6.39 20.37 2.05
C VAL A 737 -5.70 19.04 1.74
N TRP A 738 -6.53 18.06 1.40
CA TRP A 738 -6.14 16.68 1.11
C TRP A 738 -6.69 16.27 -0.26
N MET A 739 -5.89 15.55 -1.06
CA MET A 739 -6.30 15.09 -2.39
C MET A 739 -7.39 13.99 -2.44
N PRO A 740 -7.43 12.98 -1.54
CA PRO A 740 -8.32 11.82 -1.72
C PRO A 740 -9.81 12.18 -1.71
N HIS A 741 -10.25 13.03 -0.77
CA HIS A 741 -11.66 13.40 -0.66
C HIS A 741 -12.11 14.32 -1.81
N GLN A 742 -11.21 15.14 -2.33
CA GLN A 742 -11.46 15.93 -3.54
C GLN A 742 -11.66 15.05 -4.77
N TRP A 743 -11.03 13.87 -4.84
CA TRP A 743 -11.27 12.92 -5.94
C TRP A 743 -12.69 12.36 -5.91
N PHE A 744 -13.19 11.98 -4.73
CA PHE A 744 -14.59 11.55 -4.57
C PHE A 744 -15.55 12.66 -4.99
N LEU A 745 -15.31 13.89 -4.55
CA LEU A 745 -16.13 15.05 -4.88
C LEU A 745 -16.07 15.39 -6.39
N TRP A 746 -14.88 15.31 -7.01
CA TRP A 746 -14.72 15.49 -8.45
C TRP A 746 -15.55 14.49 -9.27
N LYS A 747 -15.48 13.20 -8.95
CA LYS A 747 -16.31 12.16 -9.58
C LYS A 747 -17.81 12.41 -9.35
N THR A 748 -18.17 12.87 -8.16
CA THR A 748 -19.55 13.23 -7.80
C THR A 748 -20.05 14.43 -8.61
N MET A 749 -19.20 15.42 -8.92
CA MET A 749 -19.59 16.53 -9.79
C MET A 749 -19.93 16.06 -11.20
N LEU A 750 -19.27 15.01 -11.71
CA LEU A 750 -19.61 14.41 -12.98
C LEU A 750 -20.98 13.71 -12.94
N ASP A 751 -21.28 13.00 -11.85
CA ASP A 751 -22.60 12.39 -11.62
C ASP A 751 -23.73 13.42 -11.55
N LEU A 752 -23.44 14.62 -11.04
CA LEU A 752 -24.42 15.71 -10.87
C LEU A 752 -24.59 16.60 -12.10
N GLY A 753 -23.87 16.34 -13.19
CA GLY A 753 -23.94 17.21 -14.37
C GLY A 753 -23.19 18.55 -14.18
N GLU A 754 -22.27 18.65 -13.22
CA GLU A 754 -21.55 19.89 -12.84
C GLU A 754 -20.09 19.94 -13.37
N ALA A 755 -19.89 19.85 -14.69
CA ALA A 755 -18.56 19.70 -15.31
C ALA A 755 -17.62 20.87 -14.99
N GLY A 756 -18.13 22.10 -14.95
CA GLY A 756 -17.34 23.27 -14.59
C GLY A 756 -16.82 23.21 -13.15
N LYS A 757 -17.60 22.68 -12.22
CA LYS A 757 -17.20 22.50 -10.81
C LYS A 757 -16.24 21.32 -10.65
N ALA A 758 -16.46 20.23 -11.38
CA ALA A 758 -15.51 19.12 -11.47
C ALA A 758 -14.13 19.63 -11.93
N ARG A 759 -14.10 20.39 -13.03
CA ARG A 759 -12.88 20.99 -13.55
C ARG A 759 -12.23 21.96 -12.55
N LYS A 760 -13.02 22.78 -11.86
CA LYS A 760 -12.50 23.69 -10.83
C LYS A 760 -11.74 22.94 -9.73
N ILE A 761 -12.22 21.78 -9.28
CA ILE A 761 -11.49 20.91 -8.33
C ILE A 761 -10.16 20.44 -8.94
N ALA A 762 -10.21 19.85 -10.13
CA ALA A 762 -9.03 19.29 -10.80
C ALA A 762 -7.95 20.33 -11.11
N ASP A 763 -8.32 21.47 -11.71
CA ASP A 763 -7.40 22.53 -12.09
C ASP A 763 -6.71 23.14 -10.85
N THR A 764 -7.47 23.33 -9.76
CA THR A 764 -6.93 23.89 -8.50
C THR A 764 -5.90 22.95 -7.90
N ALA A 765 -6.21 21.64 -7.84
CA ALA A 765 -5.29 20.65 -7.29
C ALA A 765 -4.03 20.46 -8.16
N LEU A 766 -4.17 20.42 -9.49
CA LEU A 766 -3.04 20.31 -10.41
C LEU A 766 -2.12 21.54 -10.34
N ALA A 767 -2.69 22.75 -10.22
CA ALA A 767 -1.91 23.98 -10.08
C ALA A 767 -1.15 24.03 -8.74
N LEU A 768 -1.80 23.63 -7.63
CA LEU A 768 -1.17 23.50 -6.33
C LEU A 768 0.01 22.51 -6.38
N TRP A 769 -0.27 21.30 -6.88
CA TRP A 769 0.71 20.22 -6.97
C TRP A 769 1.92 20.63 -7.82
N LYS A 770 1.68 21.20 -9.01
CA LYS A 770 2.74 21.72 -9.89
C LYS A 770 3.65 22.69 -9.16
N ARG A 771 3.07 23.71 -8.53
CA ARG A 771 3.82 24.76 -7.84
C ARG A 771 4.71 24.16 -6.75
N GLU A 772 4.16 23.29 -5.91
CA GLU A 772 4.91 22.74 -4.78
C GLU A 772 5.99 21.74 -5.21
N THR A 773 5.69 20.86 -6.17
CA THR A 773 6.67 19.89 -6.67
C THR A 773 7.79 20.56 -7.47
N GLU A 774 7.55 21.65 -8.19
CA GLU A 774 8.64 22.42 -8.83
C GLU A 774 9.53 23.13 -7.80
N ASP A 775 8.95 23.64 -6.72
CA ASP A 775 9.67 24.34 -5.66
C ASP A 775 10.46 23.39 -4.74
N THR A 776 10.04 22.13 -4.60
CA THR A 776 10.62 21.21 -3.60
C THR A 776 11.15 19.89 -4.16
N TYR A 777 10.75 19.51 -5.38
CA TYR A 777 10.90 18.15 -5.94
C TYR A 777 10.22 17.04 -5.13
N HIS A 778 9.35 17.41 -4.19
CA HIS A 778 8.66 16.50 -3.29
C HIS A 778 7.18 16.30 -3.67
N CYS A 779 6.63 15.19 -3.20
CA CYS A 779 5.23 14.81 -3.32
C CYS A 779 4.67 14.70 -1.91
N PHE A 780 3.91 15.71 -1.49
CA PHE A 780 3.45 15.83 -0.11
C PHE A 780 2.10 15.14 0.15
N GLU A 781 1.87 14.84 1.41
CA GLU A 781 0.67 14.21 1.93
C GLU A 781 -0.54 15.16 1.99
N HIS A 782 -0.34 16.37 2.50
CA HIS A 782 -1.38 17.40 2.61
C HIS A 782 -0.84 18.82 2.47
N PHE A 783 -1.74 19.81 2.42
CA PHE A 783 -1.38 21.21 2.15
C PHE A 783 -2.03 22.18 3.13
N ILE A 784 -1.23 23.07 3.69
CA ILE A 784 -1.67 24.09 4.66
C ILE A 784 -2.43 25.20 3.94
N VAL A 785 -3.65 25.50 4.38
CA VAL A 785 -4.57 26.43 3.68
C VAL A 785 -3.97 27.83 3.49
N GLN A 786 -3.31 28.38 4.51
CA GLN A 786 -2.83 29.77 4.47
C GLN A 786 -1.65 29.97 3.52
N SER A 787 -0.79 28.96 3.37
CA SER A 787 0.45 29.08 2.59
C SER A 787 0.43 28.32 1.28
N GLY A 788 -0.41 27.30 1.16
CA GLY A 788 -0.38 26.34 0.07
C GLY A 788 0.91 25.52 0.02
N LYS A 789 1.64 25.42 1.14
CA LYS A 789 2.83 24.58 1.29
C LYS A 789 2.46 23.15 1.63
N GLY A 790 3.23 22.23 1.06
CA GLY A 790 3.14 20.81 1.37
C GLY A 790 3.61 20.54 2.79
N ALA A 791 2.95 19.59 3.44
CA ALA A 791 3.24 19.17 4.80
C ALA A 791 2.94 17.66 4.95
N GLY A 792 3.33 17.11 6.09
CA GLY A 792 3.35 15.66 6.32
C GLY A 792 4.53 15.02 5.59
N TRP A 793 4.33 13.81 5.08
CA TRP A 793 5.42 13.11 4.39
C TRP A 793 5.70 13.64 2.99
N HIS A 794 6.98 13.77 2.63
CA HIS A 794 7.50 14.48 1.45
C HIS A 794 7.74 13.58 0.22
N GLN A 795 7.67 12.26 0.39
CA GLN A 795 7.72 11.27 -0.71
C GLN A 795 6.48 10.38 -0.62
N PHE A 796 5.32 11.03 -0.64
CA PHE A 796 4.03 10.42 -0.40
C PHE A 796 3.28 10.18 -1.71
N GLY A 797 3.02 8.91 -1.99
CA GLY A 797 2.22 8.47 -3.12
C GLY A 797 0.79 8.07 -2.76
N GLY A 798 0.57 7.66 -1.51
CA GLY A 798 -0.67 7.00 -1.03
C GLY A 798 -1.94 7.71 -1.47
N LEU A 799 -2.26 8.80 -0.79
CA LEU A 799 -3.51 9.55 -0.97
C LEU A 799 -3.39 10.71 -1.96
N SER A 800 -2.16 11.02 -2.39
CA SER A 800 -1.88 12.11 -3.34
C SER A 800 -1.91 11.65 -4.79
N SER A 801 -1.98 10.34 -5.06
CA SER A 801 -2.12 9.77 -6.40
C SER A 801 -3.30 10.30 -7.26
N PRO A 802 -4.41 10.84 -6.71
CA PRO A 802 -5.46 11.43 -7.54
C PRO A 802 -5.01 12.51 -8.52
N VAL A 803 -3.87 13.17 -8.28
CA VAL A 803 -3.29 14.14 -9.23
C VAL A 803 -3.01 13.51 -10.59
N LEU A 804 -2.63 12.23 -10.63
CA LEU A 804 -2.46 11.47 -11.87
C LEU A 804 -3.80 11.25 -12.58
N ASN A 805 -4.87 10.96 -11.83
CA ASN A 805 -6.19 10.75 -12.41
C ASN A 805 -6.73 12.05 -13.03
N TRP A 806 -6.60 13.18 -12.34
CA TRP A 806 -6.99 14.49 -12.89
C TRP A 806 -6.16 14.85 -14.12
N PHE A 807 -4.84 14.65 -14.06
CA PHE A 807 -3.99 14.90 -15.21
C PHE A 807 -4.40 14.05 -16.43
N SER A 808 -4.55 12.74 -16.25
CA SER A 808 -4.98 11.85 -17.33
C SER A 808 -6.35 12.23 -17.88
N ALA A 809 -7.34 12.48 -17.02
CA ALA A 809 -8.71 12.78 -17.43
C ALA A 809 -8.79 14.00 -18.36
N TYR A 810 -8.02 15.06 -18.07
CA TYR A 810 -8.09 16.32 -18.81
C TYR A 810 -7.01 16.50 -19.87
N TYR A 811 -5.92 15.74 -19.85
CA TYR A 811 -4.76 16.02 -20.71
C TYR A 811 -4.20 14.82 -21.48
N ARG A 812 -4.54 13.57 -21.15
CA ARG A 812 -4.05 12.39 -21.88
C ARG A 812 -5.02 11.96 -22.99
N PRO A 813 -4.64 12.04 -24.29
CA PRO A 813 -5.47 11.53 -25.38
C PRO A 813 -5.81 10.05 -25.22
N GLY A 814 -6.96 9.63 -25.76
CA GLY A 814 -7.45 8.25 -25.63
C GLY A 814 -8.08 7.97 -24.28
N ARG A 815 -8.69 8.99 -23.66
CA ARG A 815 -9.22 8.91 -22.30
C ARG A 815 -10.68 9.30 -22.26
N LEU A 816 -11.51 8.38 -21.75
CA LEU A 816 -12.90 8.63 -21.36
C LEU A 816 -13.00 8.58 -19.84
N THR A 817 -13.67 9.57 -19.25
CA THR A 817 -13.86 9.68 -17.81
C THR A 817 -15.30 10.07 -17.49
N VAL A 818 -15.92 9.32 -16.59
CA VAL A 818 -17.32 9.47 -16.17
C VAL A 818 -17.41 9.60 -14.64
N GLY A 819 -18.59 9.81 -14.07
CA GLY A 819 -18.82 9.78 -12.61
C GLY A 819 -18.88 8.37 -12.02
N PHE A 820 -19.44 8.20 -10.82
CA PHE A 820 -19.62 6.88 -10.20
C PHE A 820 -20.90 6.17 -10.61
N ASN A 821 -21.94 6.89 -11.04
CA ASN A 821 -23.22 6.29 -11.43
C ASN A 821 -23.20 5.72 -12.86
N THR A 822 -22.21 6.12 -13.65
CA THR A 822 -22.08 5.73 -15.06
C THR A 822 -21.19 4.49 -15.21
N TRP A 823 -21.75 3.45 -15.80
CA TRP A 823 -21.04 2.21 -16.15
C TRP A 823 -20.60 2.28 -17.62
N VAL A 824 -19.31 2.07 -17.90
CA VAL A 824 -18.77 2.02 -19.27
C VAL A 824 -18.78 0.56 -19.74
N SER A 825 -19.80 0.14 -20.48
CA SER A 825 -19.86 -1.25 -20.99
C SER A 825 -18.97 -1.48 -22.20
N PHE A 826 -18.72 -0.45 -22.98
CA PHE A 826 -17.80 -0.49 -24.12
C PHE A 826 -17.17 0.89 -24.32
N CYS A 827 -15.88 0.93 -24.62
CA CYS A 827 -15.21 2.13 -25.09
C CYS A 827 -14.07 1.75 -26.04
N SER A 828 -13.98 2.45 -27.17
CA SER A 828 -12.94 2.26 -28.17
C SER A 828 -12.57 3.60 -28.77
N PHE A 829 -11.26 3.86 -28.85
CA PHE A 829 -10.66 4.95 -29.60
C PHE A 829 -10.00 4.39 -30.86
N GLU A 830 -9.99 5.17 -31.94
CA GLU A 830 -9.10 4.91 -33.09
C GLU A 830 -7.65 5.26 -32.71
N ASP A 831 -6.67 4.71 -33.43
CA ASP A 831 -5.24 4.81 -33.11
C ASP A 831 -4.73 6.25 -32.95
N ASP A 832 -5.31 7.18 -33.72
CA ASP A 832 -4.96 8.60 -33.66
C ASP A 832 -5.81 9.41 -32.67
N ASN A 833 -6.74 8.76 -31.95
CA ASN A 833 -7.72 9.36 -31.05
C ASN A 833 -8.62 10.42 -31.70
N ARG A 834 -8.90 10.33 -33.01
CA ARG A 834 -9.85 11.22 -33.71
C ARG A 834 -11.29 10.73 -33.69
N THR A 835 -11.50 9.47 -33.34
CA THR A 835 -12.84 8.91 -33.13
C THR A 835 -12.89 8.15 -31.83
N CYS A 836 -13.98 8.29 -31.08
CA CYS A 836 -14.30 7.51 -29.89
C CYS A 836 -15.73 7.00 -30.00
N ARG A 837 -15.92 5.71 -29.74
CA ARG A 837 -17.25 5.07 -29.58
C ARG A 837 -17.35 4.51 -28.18
N ALA A 838 -18.42 4.82 -27.48
CA ALA A 838 -18.67 4.32 -26.13
C ALA A 838 -20.14 3.94 -25.95
N LEU A 839 -20.38 2.87 -25.18
CA LEU A 839 -21.68 2.46 -24.71
C LEU A 839 -21.70 2.63 -23.20
N LEU A 840 -22.53 3.55 -22.71
CA LEU A 840 -22.62 3.91 -21.30
C LEU A 840 -23.98 3.54 -20.74
N ARG A 841 -24.05 3.16 -19.47
CA ARG A 841 -25.31 2.99 -18.72
C ARG A 841 -25.29 3.88 -17.49
N ASN A 842 -26.23 4.81 -17.39
CA ASN A 842 -26.35 5.68 -16.21
C ASN A 842 -27.35 5.08 -15.22
N ASN A 843 -26.90 4.79 -14.00
CA ASN A 843 -27.74 4.20 -12.93
C ASN A 843 -28.27 5.32 -12.02
N SER A 844 -28.75 6.39 -12.65
CA SER A 844 -29.38 7.54 -12.01
C SER A 844 -30.37 8.17 -12.99
N SER A 845 -31.41 8.81 -12.45
CA SER A 845 -32.39 9.58 -13.23
C SER A 845 -31.92 10.99 -13.61
N LYS A 846 -30.72 11.43 -13.17
CA LYS A 846 -30.17 12.76 -13.45
C LYS A 846 -29.25 12.75 -14.67
N GLY A 847 -29.18 13.87 -15.38
CA GLY A 847 -28.16 14.08 -16.40
C GLY A 847 -26.76 14.09 -15.80
N PHE A 848 -25.77 13.66 -16.56
CA PHE A 848 -24.39 13.46 -16.09
C PHE A 848 -23.38 13.96 -17.12
N ASN A 849 -22.12 14.08 -16.72
CA ASN A 849 -21.04 14.53 -17.60
C ASN A 849 -20.05 13.43 -17.94
N VAL A 850 -19.52 13.57 -19.15
CA VAL A 850 -18.42 12.78 -19.68
C VAL A 850 -17.29 13.72 -20.05
N ILE A 851 -16.08 13.41 -19.61
CA ILE A 851 -14.85 14.05 -20.10
C ILE A 851 -14.24 13.09 -21.13
N ALA A 852 -13.99 13.59 -22.33
CA ALA A 852 -13.30 12.86 -23.38
C ALA A 852 -12.07 13.63 -23.82
N THR A 853 -10.89 13.06 -23.63
CA THR A 853 -9.64 13.62 -24.12
C THR A 853 -9.24 12.90 -25.40
N MET A 854 -9.42 13.62 -26.51
CA MET A 854 -9.23 13.22 -27.89
C MET A 854 -7.91 13.79 -28.44
N ASN A 855 -7.63 13.57 -29.73
CA ASN A 855 -6.52 14.21 -30.43
C ASN A 855 -6.61 15.76 -30.34
N PRO A 856 -5.53 16.46 -29.96
CA PRO A 856 -5.56 17.92 -29.82
C PRO A 856 -5.64 18.68 -31.15
N GLY A 857 -5.32 18.03 -32.28
CA GLY A 857 -5.24 18.64 -33.61
C GLY A 857 -6.57 18.79 -34.34
N SER A 858 -7.67 18.28 -33.78
CA SER A 858 -8.97 18.24 -34.46
C SER A 858 -10.09 19.01 -33.78
N ARG A 859 -11.15 19.27 -34.55
CA ARG A 859 -12.47 19.70 -34.01
C ARG A 859 -13.41 18.53 -34.01
N TYR A 860 -14.33 18.50 -33.05
CA TYR A 860 -15.18 17.33 -32.81
C TYR A 860 -16.65 17.69 -32.81
N ARG A 861 -17.47 16.73 -33.23
CA ARG A 861 -18.90 16.66 -32.91
C ARG A 861 -19.17 15.40 -32.09
N ALA A 862 -20.18 15.45 -31.23
CA ALA A 862 -20.63 14.31 -30.45
C ALA A 862 -22.09 13.99 -30.77
N ILE A 863 -22.40 12.71 -30.87
CA ILE A 863 -23.74 12.17 -31.12
C ILE A 863 -24.00 11.14 -30.04
N CYS A 864 -25.14 11.23 -29.35
CA CYS A 864 -25.59 10.25 -28.38
C CYS A 864 -26.99 9.77 -28.76
N ASN A 865 -27.19 8.45 -28.91
CA ASN A 865 -28.46 7.85 -29.31
C ASN A 865 -29.08 8.51 -30.55
N GLY A 866 -28.24 8.85 -31.55
CA GLY A 866 -28.65 9.52 -32.79
C GLY A 866 -28.95 11.02 -32.67
N GLN A 867 -28.83 11.63 -31.49
CA GLN A 867 -29.02 13.06 -31.25
C GLN A 867 -27.67 13.78 -31.06
N ALA A 868 -27.56 15.00 -31.59
CA ALA A 868 -26.37 15.82 -31.36
C ALA A 868 -26.25 16.22 -29.89
N VAL A 869 -25.05 16.10 -29.33
CA VAL A 869 -24.72 16.50 -27.96
C VAL A 869 -23.89 17.79 -28.01
N ASP A 870 -24.16 18.71 -27.09
CA ASP A 870 -23.33 19.91 -26.98
C ASP A 870 -21.91 19.56 -26.54
N VAL A 871 -20.92 20.10 -27.26
CA VAL A 871 -19.51 19.80 -27.05
C VAL A 871 -18.82 21.04 -26.54
N LYS A 872 -18.54 21.07 -25.24
CA LYS A 872 -17.74 22.14 -24.65
C LYS A 872 -16.26 21.77 -24.71
N ARG A 873 -15.52 22.45 -25.59
CA ARG A 873 -14.06 22.33 -25.65
C ARG A 873 -13.41 23.07 -24.48
N VAL A 874 -12.70 22.35 -23.63
CA VAL A 874 -11.98 22.91 -22.46
C VAL A 874 -10.60 23.40 -22.87
N THR A 875 -9.84 22.53 -23.53
CA THR A 875 -8.53 22.80 -24.11
C THR A 875 -8.43 22.09 -25.46
N ALA A 876 -7.28 22.10 -26.12
CA ALA A 876 -7.12 21.35 -27.36
C ALA A 876 -7.20 19.84 -27.11
N GLY A 877 -8.21 19.18 -27.70
CA GLY A 877 -8.44 17.74 -27.56
C GLY A 877 -9.38 17.35 -26.40
N THR A 878 -9.56 18.21 -25.40
CA THR A 878 -10.36 17.87 -24.21
C THR A 878 -11.78 18.42 -24.31
N LEU A 879 -12.75 17.51 -24.23
CA LEU A 879 -14.16 17.77 -24.40
C LEU A 879 -14.92 17.47 -23.10
N GLU A 880 -15.78 18.41 -22.68
CA GLU A 880 -16.82 18.20 -21.68
C GLU A 880 -18.15 18.01 -22.42
N LEU A 881 -18.82 16.89 -22.16
CA LEU A 881 -20.12 16.55 -22.72
C LEU A 881 -21.13 16.39 -21.60
N THR A 882 -22.28 17.05 -21.71
CA THR A 882 -23.41 16.84 -20.81
C THR A 882 -24.45 15.97 -21.48
N LEU A 883 -24.70 14.80 -20.91
CA LEU A 883 -25.69 13.84 -21.39
C LEU A 883 -26.95 13.98 -20.54
N HIS A 884 -28.05 14.38 -21.18
CA HIS A 884 -29.34 14.51 -20.52
C HIS A 884 -29.95 13.14 -20.24
N SER A 885 -30.62 13.01 -19.09
CA SER A 885 -31.29 11.78 -18.71
C SER A 885 -32.44 11.45 -19.68
N ILE A 886 -32.49 10.21 -20.15
CA ILE A 886 -33.58 9.68 -20.98
C ILE A 886 -34.48 8.79 -20.09
N ALA A 887 -33.90 7.83 -19.38
CA ALA A 887 -34.41 7.19 -18.16
C ALA A 887 -33.25 6.55 -17.35
N GLU A 888 -33.54 6.08 -16.13
CA GLU A 888 -32.57 5.35 -15.30
C GLU A 888 -32.27 3.97 -15.91
N GLU A 889 -31.00 3.55 -15.87
CA GLU A 889 -30.49 2.30 -16.45
C GLU A 889 -30.58 2.17 -17.99
N GLU A 890 -30.93 3.25 -18.69
CA GLU A 890 -30.88 3.27 -20.16
C GLU A 890 -29.45 3.35 -20.72
N TRP A 891 -29.31 2.86 -21.95
CA TRP A 891 -28.07 2.86 -22.71
C TRP A 891 -27.88 4.18 -23.45
N TYR A 892 -26.65 4.69 -23.42
CA TYR A 892 -26.17 5.87 -24.11
C TYR A 892 -25.08 5.44 -25.09
N GLU A 893 -25.43 5.38 -26.37
CA GLU A 893 -24.51 5.15 -27.49
C GLU A 893 -23.86 6.47 -27.88
N LEU A 894 -22.68 6.75 -27.30
CA LEU A 894 -21.90 7.95 -27.54
C LEU A 894 -20.89 7.73 -28.67
N MET A 895 -20.91 8.62 -29.66
CA MET A 895 -19.92 8.71 -30.72
C MET A 895 -19.35 10.13 -30.75
N ILE A 896 -18.02 10.22 -30.71
CA ILE A 896 -17.26 11.46 -30.87
C ILE A 896 -16.40 11.29 -32.11
N GLU A 897 -16.54 12.17 -33.09
CA GLU A 897 -15.79 12.08 -34.35
C GLU A 897 -15.24 13.44 -34.77
N SER A 898 -14.08 13.40 -35.43
CA SER A 898 -13.47 14.58 -36.00
C SER A 898 -14.34 15.15 -37.12
N MET A 899 -14.45 16.49 -37.16
CA MET A 899 -15.10 17.23 -38.24
C MET A 899 -14.14 17.59 -39.36
N ASP A 900 -12.84 17.32 -39.20
CA ASP A 900 -11.86 17.58 -40.24
C ASP A 900 -11.98 16.47 -41.30
N LEU A 901 -12.05 16.86 -42.58
CA LEU A 901 -12.07 15.89 -43.68
C LEU A 901 -10.77 15.06 -43.67
N PRO A 902 -10.85 13.74 -43.94
CA PRO A 902 -9.67 12.88 -43.98
C PRO A 902 -8.64 13.30 -45.03
#